data_AF-A0A2V8BVI2-F1
#
_entry.id   AF-A0A2V8BVI2-F1
#
_cell.length_a   1.000
_cell.length_b   1.000
_cell.length_c   1.000
_cell.angle_alpha   90.00
_cell.angle_beta   90.00
_cell.angle_gamma   90.00
#
_symmetry.space_group_name_H-M   'P 1'
#
loop_
_entity.id
_entity.type
_entity.pdbx_description
1 polymer ?
#
loop_
_entity_poly.entity_id
_entity_poly.type
_entity_poly.pdbx_seq_one_letter_code
_entity_poly.pdbx_strand_id
1 'polypeptide(L)'
;MVREPEVARIVRIFVSSPGDVASERRALDEVVAAVNRTQASEYGIRFELQAWEKDVVPRIGPRPQTVVNDQTLEYNIYLGIMWGRFGTPTGTHGSGTEEEFRKAADNWAAVGTPWILFYFRDDPPVIRTSGDSEQYTRVLKFKEELQSRGIIGTYTEVDRTVDSFAKKVDTHLRLLLPTFRGSGAATTIRTVPSRPDSFPYLQHLLDSTAHIDIRGLATGEATAHRFPIDDLFVTLKAAAPADDPGGRPQRQSRQKPEAPAAQMRGPVALENLLTHRALVVLGDPGSGKSTFLRKTVQGLCRTLLGIDPQAARSLSGLDRPLFPILIRAEDLARYIAERQDERGASKPATRHSAAWLPRFLAKSARDDGWGLGKKFFQDKLKRAGCIVLIDGLDETSDRIARQDTSRVIEQVASMYPACQLIVTSRPAAYAGDVVLSGFTHVAIEPFDEQAIRTFLDRWCEALYRARPAQAATHRAQLEEAVTGPPQIRRLARNPVMLTALAVLHWNEKHLPEQRAELYDSILTWLSRSREKRRGRLSADRCLTVLEQLALRMQTGDARERRRKARLVQVRRRWAAEQIHAEFSARTEAEEVQIAERFLRDEELDSGIIVARGDELRFWHLTFQEFLAARAIARLGEKDQRRLLIGSRPQAYQPEWREVVLLFAGLLAGQGRPKVDGFVKALLDITKKNTTLASQSRCAGLLGSIVRDLAALDYQINDRRYAKLLDAVLGIFDPRRSAGISIDVRIEAAEALGQAGDPRLDPKNPRRWVKIPAGKFWMGAQKEKPDGPNFDVEAFSAEGPVREVHLDTYAIAPYPVTVAEFQTFLDDDGYLNAKWWADGGFGKFDMPEDWDDQVEYPNRPVVGVSWFEAAAYSAWAGSRLPAEAEWEKAARGTEGRKFPWGNEPADPSRLNSDGNVGRPTPVGLYPAGATPSGIYDMAGNVWEWCCDVVNEPVRVVRGGSWNFGSGYARSAYRSGYHPDSRNNGFGFRVVVSGAARSR
;
A
#
# COMPACT_ATOMS: atom_id res chain seq x y z
N MET A 1 36.27 -29.84 28.40
CA MET A 1 35.00 -29.47 29.05
C MET A 1 35.15 -28.05 29.57
N VAL A 2 34.63 -27.07 28.83
CA VAL A 2 34.52 -25.68 29.30
C VAL A 2 33.17 -25.59 30.01
N ARG A 3 33.15 -25.29 31.32
CA ARG A 3 31.92 -25.10 32.07
C ARG A 3 31.19 -23.86 31.53
N GLU A 4 29.91 -24.00 31.21
CA GLU A 4 29.00 -22.88 30.98
C GLU A 4 29.00 -21.94 32.21
N PRO A 5 28.88 -20.61 32.03
CA PRO A 5 28.76 -19.69 33.16
C PRO A 5 27.41 -19.91 33.86
N GLU A 6 27.44 -20.33 35.13
CA GLU A 6 26.26 -20.38 36.00
C GLU A 6 25.62 -18.98 36.07
N VAL A 7 24.32 -18.89 35.76
CA VAL A 7 23.55 -17.66 35.84
C VAL A 7 23.52 -17.19 37.30
N ALA A 8 24.18 -16.06 37.59
CA ALA A 8 24.19 -15.49 38.94
C ALA A 8 22.78 -15.08 39.37
N ARG A 9 22.38 -15.52 40.56
CA ARG A 9 21.09 -15.22 41.17
C ARG A 9 21.04 -13.77 41.65
N ILE A 10 20.05 -13.00 41.18
CA ILE A 10 19.93 -11.58 41.53
C ILE A 10 19.28 -11.42 42.92
N VAL A 11 19.90 -10.61 43.78
CA VAL A 11 19.38 -10.21 45.10
C VAL A 11 19.17 -8.70 45.10
N ARG A 12 17.91 -8.26 45.16
CA ARG A 12 17.55 -6.83 45.04
C ARG A 12 17.53 -6.14 46.40
N ILE A 13 18.10 -4.94 46.45
CA ILE A 13 18.20 -4.08 47.63
C ILE A 13 17.38 -2.82 47.38
N PHE A 14 16.25 -2.66 48.07
CA PHE A 14 15.46 -1.43 48.01
C PHE A 14 16.01 -0.42 49.01
N VAL A 15 16.37 0.78 48.52
CA VAL A 15 16.97 1.83 49.34
C VAL A 15 15.92 2.91 49.64
N SER A 16 15.74 3.18 50.93
CA SER A 16 14.89 4.28 51.41
C SER A 16 15.68 5.25 52.27
N SER A 17 15.58 6.53 51.99
CA SER A 17 16.15 7.57 52.84
C SER A 17 15.53 8.95 52.62
N PRO A 18 15.67 9.88 53.57
CA PRO A 18 15.47 11.30 53.32
C PRO A 18 16.60 11.90 52.46
N GLY A 19 16.40 13.14 51.98
CA GLY A 19 17.31 13.80 51.04
C GLY A 19 18.62 14.34 51.62
N ASP A 20 18.80 14.35 52.94
CA ASP A 20 20.00 14.83 53.63
C ASP A 20 21.14 13.80 53.71
N VAL A 21 20.93 12.57 53.21
CA VAL A 21 21.93 11.48 53.14
C VAL A 21 22.26 11.08 51.70
N ALA A 22 22.35 12.07 50.80
CA ALA A 22 22.64 11.84 49.39
C ALA A 22 24.07 11.31 49.13
N SER A 23 25.02 11.61 50.02
CA SER A 23 26.39 11.07 49.99
C SER A 23 26.41 9.55 50.20
N GLU A 24 25.65 9.08 51.19
CA GLU A 24 25.52 7.70 51.59
C GLU A 24 24.86 6.88 50.48
N ARG A 25 23.83 7.43 49.83
CA ARG A 25 23.21 6.81 48.65
C ARG A 25 24.20 6.60 47.50
N ARG A 26 25.07 7.58 47.22
CA ARG A 26 26.10 7.44 46.17
C ARG A 26 27.15 6.40 46.54
N ALA A 27 27.56 6.35 47.81
CA ALA A 27 28.49 5.34 48.31
C ALA A 27 27.93 3.90 48.18
N LEU A 28 26.62 3.70 48.29
CA LEU A 28 26.00 2.37 48.10
C LEU A 28 26.24 1.79 46.71
N ASP A 29 26.17 2.60 45.64
CA ASP A 29 26.40 2.14 44.27
C ASP A 29 27.83 1.54 44.14
N GLU A 30 28.82 2.18 44.76
CA GLU A 30 30.21 1.73 44.77
C GLU A 30 30.43 0.47 45.63
N VAL A 31 29.83 0.43 46.83
CA VAL A 31 29.88 -0.73 47.72
C VAL A 31 29.29 -1.96 47.06
N VAL A 32 28.10 -1.85 46.47
CA VAL A 32 27.44 -2.97 45.78
C VAL A 32 28.26 -3.44 44.59
N ALA A 33 28.84 -2.51 43.81
CA ALA A 33 29.75 -2.87 42.72
C ALA A 33 31.01 -3.60 43.24
N ALA A 34 31.58 -3.18 44.37
CA ALA A 34 32.76 -3.81 44.97
C ALA A 34 32.44 -5.22 45.52
N VAL A 35 31.33 -5.39 46.23
CA VAL A 35 30.88 -6.71 46.74
C VAL A 35 30.60 -7.67 45.57
N ASN A 36 29.95 -7.18 44.52
CA ASN A 36 29.67 -7.96 43.30
C ASN A 36 30.94 -8.43 42.57
N ARG A 37 31.99 -7.58 42.51
CA ARG A 37 33.26 -7.92 41.86
C ARG A 37 34.14 -8.89 42.66
N THR A 38 33.99 -8.94 43.98
CA THR A 38 34.93 -9.63 44.87
C THR A 38 34.44 -10.97 45.37
N GLN A 39 33.27 -11.02 46.01
CA GLN A 39 32.78 -12.22 46.70
C GLN A 39 31.42 -12.69 46.22
N ALA A 40 30.52 -11.80 45.78
CA ALA A 40 29.16 -12.23 45.43
C ALA A 40 29.17 -13.25 44.26
N SER A 41 30.09 -13.10 43.30
CA SER A 41 30.31 -14.04 42.21
C SER A 41 30.71 -15.45 42.67
N GLU A 42 31.48 -15.57 43.76
CA GLU A 42 31.88 -16.88 44.33
C GLU A 42 30.68 -17.63 44.94
N TYR A 43 29.64 -16.89 45.34
CA TYR A 43 28.39 -17.44 45.86
C TYR A 43 27.31 -17.56 44.76
N GLY A 44 27.63 -17.25 43.50
CA GLY A 44 26.67 -17.26 42.39
C GLY A 44 25.55 -16.23 42.56
N ILE A 45 25.83 -15.09 43.20
CA ILE A 45 24.86 -14.03 43.51
C ILE A 45 25.31 -12.71 42.89
N ARG A 46 24.34 -11.87 42.51
CA ARG A 46 24.57 -10.47 42.14
C ARG A 46 23.59 -9.57 42.88
N PHE A 47 24.10 -8.59 43.64
CA PHE A 47 23.29 -7.55 44.26
C PHE A 47 22.90 -6.48 43.24
N GLU A 48 21.65 -6.00 43.31
CA GLU A 48 21.11 -4.93 42.46
C GLU A 48 20.39 -3.89 43.34
N LEU A 49 20.74 -2.61 43.23
CA LEU A 49 20.11 -1.53 43.98
C LEU A 49 18.85 -1.04 43.26
N GLN A 50 17.79 -0.80 44.02
CA GLN A 50 16.54 -0.21 43.56
C GLN A 50 16.22 1.07 44.35
N ALA A 51 15.88 2.13 43.64
CA ALA A 51 15.48 3.42 44.21
C ALA A 51 14.32 4.03 43.42
N TRP A 52 13.39 4.68 44.12
CA TRP A 52 12.18 5.23 43.49
C TRP A 52 12.46 6.26 42.38
N GLU A 53 13.58 7.00 42.45
CA GLU A 53 13.97 7.99 41.43
C GLU A 53 14.38 7.36 40.09
N LYS A 54 14.88 6.12 40.11
CA LYS A 54 15.42 5.40 38.94
C LYS A 54 14.43 4.35 38.42
N ASP A 55 13.65 3.74 39.32
CA ASP A 55 12.90 2.51 39.05
C ASP A 55 11.37 2.69 39.10
N VAL A 56 10.87 3.90 39.35
CA VAL A 56 9.43 4.21 39.40
C VAL A 56 9.09 5.25 38.33
N VAL A 57 8.08 4.96 37.52
CA VAL A 57 7.63 5.86 36.45
C VAL A 57 6.73 6.95 37.06
N PRO A 58 6.92 8.24 36.71
CA PRO A 58 6.01 9.31 37.10
C PRO A 58 4.58 9.00 36.63
N ARG A 59 3.63 8.93 37.58
CA ARG A 59 2.21 8.65 37.33
C ARG A 59 1.37 9.54 38.24
N ILE A 60 0.21 10.01 37.77
CA ILE A 60 -0.76 10.73 38.61
C ILE A 60 -1.56 9.69 39.40
N GLY A 61 -1.63 9.87 40.72
CA GLY A 61 -2.41 9.03 41.63
C GLY A 61 -2.92 9.85 42.81
N PRO A 62 -3.79 9.26 43.66
CA PRO A 62 -4.44 10.00 44.73
C PRO A 62 -3.46 10.61 45.75
N ARG A 63 -2.29 9.98 45.96
CA ARG A 63 -1.13 10.56 46.67
C ARG A 63 0.18 10.10 46.00
N PRO A 64 1.25 10.93 46.00
CA PRO A 64 2.55 10.56 45.42
C PRO A 64 3.12 9.25 45.96
N GLN A 65 2.99 8.98 47.26
CA GLN A 65 3.49 7.74 47.87
C GLN A 65 2.70 6.51 47.41
N THR A 66 1.38 6.63 47.17
CA THR A 66 0.56 5.52 46.65
C THR A 66 1.02 5.09 45.26
N VAL A 67 1.52 6.02 44.44
CA VAL A 67 2.06 5.72 43.11
C VAL A 67 3.35 4.91 43.17
N VAL A 68 4.23 5.20 44.12
CA VAL A 68 5.46 4.42 44.38
C VAL A 68 5.10 3.02 44.90
N ASN A 69 4.15 2.94 45.83
CA ASN A 69 3.70 1.68 46.42
C ASN A 69 2.99 0.75 45.41
N ASP A 70 2.14 1.31 44.55
CA ASP A 70 1.39 0.57 43.53
C ASP A 70 2.28 -0.02 42.42
N GLN A 71 3.51 0.49 42.28
CA GLN A 71 4.48 -0.03 41.31
C GLN A 71 5.28 -1.22 41.84
N THR A 72 4.99 -1.69 43.08
CA THR A 72 5.45 -2.93 43.72
C THR A 72 6.88 -3.34 43.34
N LEU A 73 7.87 -2.66 43.91
CA LEU A 73 9.27 -3.08 43.80
C LEU A 73 9.46 -4.41 44.55
N GLU A 74 9.85 -5.47 43.84
CA GLU A 74 10.17 -6.78 44.45
C GLU A 74 11.62 -6.77 44.93
N TYR A 75 11.86 -6.71 46.25
CA TYR A 75 13.20 -6.68 46.86
C TYR A 75 13.43 -7.76 47.92
N ASN A 76 14.69 -8.16 48.09
CA ASN A 76 15.14 -9.18 49.04
C ASN A 76 15.74 -8.57 50.32
N ILE A 77 16.29 -7.37 50.20
CA ILE A 77 16.87 -6.58 51.29
C ILE A 77 16.21 -5.20 51.27
N TYR A 78 15.74 -4.75 52.42
CA TYR A 78 15.35 -3.37 52.67
C TYR A 78 16.52 -2.65 53.33
N LEU A 79 16.95 -1.51 52.78
CA LEU A 79 18.02 -0.70 53.34
C LEU A 79 17.52 0.73 53.62
N GLY A 80 17.32 1.04 54.90
CA GLY A 80 16.96 2.38 55.38
C GLY A 80 18.18 3.20 55.83
N ILE A 81 18.21 4.50 55.53
CA ILE A 81 19.24 5.44 56.01
C ILE A 81 18.58 6.69 56.57
N MET A 82 18.98 7.16 57.76
CA MET A 82 18.52 8.43 58.35
C MET A 82 19.64 9.22 59.04
N TRP A 83 19.52 10.54 59.05
CA TRP A 83 20.44 11.45 59.74
C TRP A 83 19.72 12.59 60.47
N GLY A 84 19.59 13.78 59.86
CA GLY A 84 19.04 14.98 60.49
C GLY A 84 17.58 15.24 60.16
N ARG A 85 17.08 14.69 59.05
CA ARG A 85 15.71 14.85 58.59
C ARG A 85 14.93 13.56 58.70
N PHE A 86 13.69 13.64 59.18
CA PHE A 86 12.77 12.51 59.19
C PHE A 86 12.10 12.31 57.82
N GLY A 87 11.86 13.43 57.12
CA GLY A 87 11.23 13.47 55.79
C GLY A 87 9.86 14.17 55.80
N THR A 88 9.21 14.18 54.65
CA THR A 88 7.90 14.81 54.46
C THR A 88 6.77 13.83 54.79
N PRO A 89 5.74 14.21 55.58
CA PRO A 89 4.61 13.33 55.91
C PRO A 89 3.86 12.83 54.67
N THR A 90 3.46 11.55 54.66
CA THR A 90 2.74 10.91 53.52
C THR A 90 1.21 10.88 53.69
N GLY A 91 0.70 11.70 54.60
CA GLY A 91 -0.72 11.74 55.00
C GLY A 91 -1.14 10.62 55.95
N THR A 92 -0.43 9.48 55.95
CA THR A 92 -0.67 8.32 56.83
C THR A 92 0.49 8.03 57.78
N HIS A 93 1.72 8.39 57.39
CA HIS A 93 2.91 8.26 58.22
C HIS A 93 3.67 9.58 58.28
N GLY A 94 4.59 9.64 59.22
CA GLY A 94 5.41 10.79 59.45
C GLY A 94 6.45 11.05 58.36
N SER A 95 6.84 10.03 57.58
CA SER A 95 7.64 10.19 56.37
C SER A 95 7.48 9.04 55.38
N GLY A 96 7.92 9.24 54.13
CA GLY A 96 7.98 8.18 53.11
C GLY A 96 8.87 7.01 53.54
N THR A 97 10.03 7.30 54.13
CA THR A 97 10.94 6.28 54.66
C THR A 97 10.35 5.50 55.83
N GLU A 98 9.57 6.15 56.69
CA GLU A 98 8.83 5.45 57.75
C GLU A 98 7.77 4.51 57.16
N GLU A 99 6.98 4.98 56.21
CA GLU A 99 5.94 4.16 55.57
C GLU A 99 6.51 2.94 54.84
N GLU A 100 7.63 3.11 54.13
CA GLU A 100 8.34 2.03 53.44
C GLU A 100 8.94 1.02 54.42
N PHE A 101 9.51 1.50 55.53
CA PHE A 101 10.02 0.64 56.59
C PHE A 101 8.91 -0.18 57.25
N ARG A 102 7.77 0.45 57.60
CA ARG A 102 6.64 -0.24 58.24
C ARG A 102 6.16 -1.40 57.38
N LYS A 103 6.06 -1.20 56.06
CA LYS A 103 5.69 -2.27 55.11
C LYS A 103 6.73 -3.38 55.03
N ALA A 104 8.02 -3.03 55.00
CA ALA A 104 9.09 -4.02 55.02
C ALA A 104 9.07 -4.83 56.33
N ALA A 105 8.84 -4.17 57.47
CA ALA A 105 8.75 -4.78 58.79
C ALA A 105 7.53 -5.70 58.94
N ASP A 106 6.36 -5.28 58.43
CA ASP A 106 5.15 -6.11 58.42
C ASP A 106 5.35 -7.36 57.55
N ASN A 107 5.98 -7.20 56.37
CA ASN A 107 6.33 -8.33 55.50
C ASN A 107 7.35 -9.27 56.15
N TRP A 108 8.39 -8.73 56.81
CA TRP A 108 9.35 -9.53 57.57
C TRP A 108 8.66 -10.33 58.69
N ALA A 109 7.75 -9.70 59.45
CA ALA A 109 7.00 -10.37 60.51
C ALA A 109 6.08 -11.48 59.96
N ALA A 110 5.52 -11.30 58.76
CA ALA A 110 4.60 -12.26 58.15
C ALA A 110 5.31 -13.45 57.48
N VAL A 111 6.42 -13.22 56.77
CA VAL A 111 7.04 -14.23 55.89
C VAL A 111 8.57 -14.36 56.00
N GLY A 112 9.22 -13.63 56.90
CA GLY A 112 10.67 -13.71 57.14
C GLY A 112 11.53 -13.15 56.00
N THR A 113 10.97 -12.26 55.18
CA THR A 113 11.65 -11.53 54.08
C THR A 113 10.89 -10.22 53.85
N PRO A 114 11.54 -9.11 53.48
CA PRO A 114 12.97 -8.92 53.18
C PRO A 114 13.84 -8.73 54.42
N TRP A 115 15.14 -9.01 54.32
CA TRP A 115 16.09 -8.65 55.38
C TRP A 115 16.14 -7.14 55.57
N ILE A 116 16.03 -6.67 56.80
CA ILE A 116 15.95 -5.24 57.11
C ILE A 116 17.29 -4.76 57.67
N LEU A 117 17.94 -3.87 56.93
CA LEU A 117 19.12 -3.13 57.37
C LEU A 117 18.74 -1.67 57.54
N PHE A 118 19.00 -1.09 58.70
CA PHE A 118 18.68 0.32 58.97
C PHE A 118 19.87 1.02 59.60
N TYR A 119 20.29 2.14 58.99
CA TYR A 119 21.49 2.88 59.39
C TYR A 119 21.16 4.31 59.82
N PHE A 120 21.75 4.72 60.94
CA PHE A 120 21.66 6.08 61.46
C PHE A 120 23.05 6.72 61.52
N ARG A 121 23.14 7.97 61.07
CA ARG A 121 24.34 8.77 61.26
C ARG A 121 24.31 9.43 62.64
N ASP A 122 25.37 9.23 63.41
CA ASP A 122 25.50 9.74 64.78
C ASP A 122 26.11 11.15 64.87
N ASP A 123 26.66 11.66 63.77
CA ASP A 123 27.14 13.06 63.72
C ASP A 123 25.97 14.03 63.97
N PRO A 124 26.14 15.09 64.78
CA PRO A 124 25.08 16.07 64.99
C PRO A 124 24.75 16.80 63.68
N PRO A 125 23.46 16.85 63.26
CA PRO A 125 23.07 17.56 62.05
C PRO A 125 23.12 19.07 62.24
N VAL A 126 23.24 19.80 61.13
CA VAL A 126 23.21 21.27 61.15
C VAL A 126 21.76 21.75 61.32
N ILE A 127 21.40 22.18 62.52
CA ILE A 127 20.07 22.73 62.84
C ILE A 127 20.09 24.24 62.51
N ARG A 128 19.31 24.67 61.51
CA ARG A 128 19.24 26.09 61.09
C ARG A 128 17.91 26.74 61.42
N THR A 129 16.86 25.94 61.57
CA THR A 129 15.49 26.40 61.80
C THR A 129 14.82 25.58 62.92
N SER A 130 13.75 26.13 63.51
CA SER A 130 12.91 25.37 64.44
C SER A 130 12.36 24.08 63.80
N GLY A 131 12.04 24.11 62.51
CA GLY A 131 11.62 22.94 61.74
C GLY A 131 12.70 21.86 61.61
N ASP A 132 13.98 22.21 61.51
CA ASP A 132 15.08 21.24 61.51
C ASP A 132 15.20 20.54 62.89
N SER A 133 14.98 21.28 63.98
CA SER A 133 15.00 20.74 65.34
C SER A 133 13.85 19.74 65.58
N GLU A 134 12.65 20.05 65.07
CA GLU A 134 11.49 19.15 65.13
C GLU A 134 11.72 17.87 64.30
N GLN A 135 12.24 18.02 63.08
CA GLN A 135 12.59 16.89 62.20
C GLN A 135 13.62 15.98 62.87
N TYR A 136 14.68 16.54 63.46
CA TYR A 136 15.70 15.75 64.14
C TYR A 136 15.16 15.05 65.39
N THR A 137 14.30 15.72 66.17
CA THR A 137 13.61 15.09 67.33
C THR A 137 12.81 13.85 66.91
N ARG A 138 12.18 13.88 65.72
CA ARG A 138 11.44 12.74 65.17
C ARG A 138 12.36 11.61 64.73
N VAL A 139 13.52 11.92 64.16
CA VAL A 139 14.56 10.92 63.86
C VAL A 139 15.02 10.22 65.14
N LEU A 140 15.28 10.97 66.21
CA LEU A 140 15.70 10.39 67.51
C LEU A 140 14.64 9.44 68.09
N LYS A 141 13.36 9.86 68.10
CA LYS A 141 12.26 8.99 68.56
C LYS A 141 12.14 7.71 67.73
N PHE A 142 12.29 7.81 66.41
CA PHE A 142 12.24 6.64 65.54
C PHE A 142 13.47 5.73 65.70
N LYS A 143 14.65 6.31 65.95
CA LYS A 143 15.87 5.57 66.29
C LYS A 143 15.67 4.76 67.58
N GLU A 144 15.12 5.37 68.63
CA GLU A 144 14.79 4.70 69.89
C GLU A 144 13.79 3.55 69.68
N GLU A 145 12.75 3.78 68.88
CA GLU A 145 11.78 2.73 68.53
C GLU A 145 12.45 1.54 67.83
N LEU A 146 13.30 1.80 66.82
CA LEU A 146 14.02 0.73 66.11
C LEU A 146 15.01 -0.01 67.00
N GLN A 147 15.70 0.71 67.89
CA GLN A 147 16.61 0.12 68.87
C GLN A 147 15.90 -0.83 69.83
N SER A 148 14.64 -0.57 70.20
CA SER A 148 13.86 -1.50 71.02
C SER A 148 13.42 -2.77 70.26
N ARG A 149 13.44 -2.75 68.93
CA ARG A 149 12.95 -3.83 68.05
C ARG A 149 14.07 -4.64 67.40
N GLY A 150 15.32 -4.18 67.44
CA GLY A 150 16.45 -4.87 66.84
C GLY A 150 17.77 -4.09 66.88
N ILE A 151 18.78 -4.63 66.19
CA ILE A 151 20.10 -4.01 66.07
C ILE A 151 20.07 -3.03 64.89
N ILE A 152 20.31 -1.75 65.16
CA ILE A 152 20.50 -0.73 64.12
C ILE A 152 21.99 -0.57 63.82
N GLY A 153 22.33 -0.18 62.59
CA GLY A 153 23.67 0.27 62.25
C GLY A 153 23.83 1.74 62.62
N THR A 154 24.88 2.11 63.34
CA THR A 154 25.28 3.52 63.48
C THR A 154 26.68 3.78 62.96
N TYR A 155 26.92 5.00 62.49
CA TYR A 155 28.22 5.43 61.93
C TYR A 155 28.45 6.94 62.14
N THR A 156 29.72 7.32 62.14
CA THR A 156 30.22 8.71 62.24
C THR A 156 31.17 8.95 61.08
N GLU A 157 31.14 10.11 60.45
CA GLU A 157 32.01 10.41 59.32
C GLU A 157 33.04 11.49 59.64
N VAL A 158 34.31 11.16 59.41
CA VAL A 158 35.45 12.08 59.53
C VAL A 158 35.65 12.79 58.19
N ASP A 159 35.85 14.11 58.22
CA ASP A 159 36.11 14.95 57.04
C ASP A 159 35.05 14.90 55.93
N ARG A 160 33.79 14.57 56.28
CA ARG A 160 32.66 14.40 55.34
C ARG A 160 32.87 13.32 54.26
N THR A 161 33.85 12.45 54.42
CA THR A 161 33.98 11.23 53.63
C THR A 161 33.00 10.20 54.15
N VAL A 162 32.33 9.42 53.29
CA VAL A 162 31.28 8.43 53.70
C VAL A 162 31.86 7.03 53.97
N ASP A 163 33.11 7.01 54.42
CA ASP A 163 33.96 5.83 54.48
C ASP A 163 33.51 4.86 55.58
N SER A 164 33.04 5.40 56.73
CA SER A 164 32.58 4.56 57.84
C SER A 164 31.27 3.86 57.49
N PHE A 165 30.34 4.55 56.82
CA PHE A 165 29.11 3.97 56.32
C PHE A 165 29.39 2.87 55.28
N ALA A 166 30.20 3.18 54.27
CA ALA A 166 30.51 2.26 53.17
C ALA A 166 31.13 0.94 53.69
N LYS A 167 32.10 1.02 54.61
CA LYS A 167 32.73 -0.16 55.23
C LYS A 167 31.74 -1.02 56.01
N LYS A 168 30.81 -0.40 56.74
CA LYS A 168 29.78 -1.13 57.51
C LYS A 168 28.80 -1.86 56.57
N VAL A 169 28.31 -1.18 55.53
CA VAL A 169 27.40 -1.82 54.57
C VAL A 169 28.10 -2.93 53.81
N ASP A 170 29.34 -2.73 53.33
CA ASP A 170 30.14 -3.77 52.67
C ASP A 170 30.27 -5.01 53.57
N THR A 171 30.66 -4.81 54.84
CA THR A 171 30.79 -5.90 55.83
C THR A 171 29.46 -6.64 56.02
N HIS A 172 28.35 -5.92 56.22
CA HIS A 172 27.05 -6.54 56.44
C HIS A 172 26.53 -7.27 55.20
N LEU A 173 26.71 -6.72 53.99
CA LEU A 173 26.34 -7.40 52.75
C LEU A 173 27.15 -8.69 52.55
N ARG A 174 28.45 -8.67 52.87
CA ARG A 174 29.29 -9.87 52.83
C ARG A 174 28.85 -10.93 53.83
N LEU A 175 28.49 -10.52 55.05
CA LEU A 175 27.96 -11.44 56.07
C LEU A 175 26.62 -12.09 55.67
N LEU A 176 25.83 -11.41 54.83
CA LEU A 176 24.58 -11.96 54.32
C LEU A 176 24.77 -12.92 53.13
N LEU A 177 25.90 -12.91 52.43
CA LEU A 177 26.14 -13.78 51.26
C LEU A 177 25.86 -15.28 51.51
N PRO A 178 26.29 -15.88 52.64
CA PRO A 178 26.01 -17.29 52.92
C PRO A 178 24.52 -17.62 53.04
N THR A 179 23.70 -16.67 53.51
CA THR A 179 22.25 -16.85 53.71
C THR A 179 21.49 -17.02 52.39
N PHE A 180 22.08 -16.60 51.28
CA PHE A 180 21.51 -16.68 49.96
C PHE A 180 22.07 -17.85 49.11
N ARG A 181 23.01 -18.64 49.67
CA ARG A 181 23.63 -19.80 49.02
C ARG A 181 22.68 -21.00 49.06
N GLY A 182 22.43 -21.62 47.91
CA GLY A 182 21.54 -22.79 47.82
C GLY A 182 22.26 -24.11 48.11
N SER A 183 22.20 -24.62 49.35
CA SER A 183 22.34 -26.05 49.64
C SER A 183 21.94 -26.40 51.08
N GLY A 184 20.88 -27.22 51.24
CA GLY A 184 20.66 -28.16 52.35
C GLY A 184 20.64 -27.63 53.80
N ALA A 185 19.43 -27.44 54.32
CA ALA A 185 19.05 -27.34 55.73
C ALA A 185 19.30 -26.01 56.49
N ALA A 186 18.21 -25.57 57.15
CA ALA A 186 18.09 -24.49 58.12
C ALA A 186 18.25 -23.04 57.62
N THR A 187 17.23 -22.56 56.89
CA THR A 187 16.47 -21.29 57.04
C THR A 187 15.95 -20.91 55.66
N THR A 188 14.79 -21.45 55.28
CA THR A 188 14.22 -21.28 53.94
C THR A 188 13.69 -19.84 53.77
N ILE A 189 14.55 -18.91 53.36
CA ILE A 189 14.07 -17.65 52.79
C ILE A 189 13.32 -18.05 51.51
N ARG A 190 11.99 -17.87 51.51
CA ARG A 190 11.17 -18.04 50.30
C ARG A 190 11.76 -17.16 49.21
N THR A 191 12.45 -17.81 48.28
CA THR A 191 12.89 -17.20 47.04
C THR A 191 11.63 -16.74 46.32
N VAL A 192 11.40 -15.43 46.21
CA VAL A 192 10.38 -14.90 45.30
C VAL A 192 10.66 -15.54 43.93
N PRO A 193 9.70 -16.24 43.30
CA PRO A 193 9.94 -16.87 42.01
C PRO A 193 10.46 -15.81 41.04
N SER A 194 11.68 -15.96 40.55
CA SER A 194 12.23 -15.07 39.53
C SER A 194 11.28 -15.07 38.35
N ARG A 195 10.73 -13.90 38.00
CA ARG A 195 10.04 -13.77 36.70
C ARG A 195 11.01 -14.25 35.61
N PRO A 196 10.56 -15.05 34.63
CA PRO A 196 11.41 -15.46 33.52
C PRO A 196 11.99 -14.22 32.83
N ASP A 197 13.30 -14.22 32.61
CA ASP A 197 13.99 -13.14 31.89
C ASP A 197 13.50 -13.11 30.44
N SER A 198 12.84 -12.02 30.04
CA SER A 198 12.37 -11.84 28.67
C SER A 198 13.37 -11.15 27.76
N PHE A 199 14.55 -10.75 28.28
CA PHE A 199 15.59 -10.07 27.52
C PHE A 199 16.02 -10.85 26.26
N PRO A 200 16.33 -12.17 26.32
CA PRO A 200 16.75 -12.92 25.13
C PRO A 200 15.71 -12.90 24.00
N TYR A 201 14.44 -12.99 24.37
CA TYR A 201 13.32 -12.94 23.41
C TYR A 201 13.17 -11.54 22.78
N LEU A 202 13.19 -10.49 23.60
CA LEU A 202 13.05 -9.11 23.12
C LEU A 202 14.23 -8.70 22.23
N GLN A 203 15.46 -9.13 22.58
CA GLN A 203 16.64 -8.91 21.77
C GLN A 203 16.55 -9.63 20.42
N HIS A 204 16.13 -10.90 20.42
CA HIS A 204 15.91 -11.65 19.18
C HIS A 204 14.87 -10.99 18.26
N LEU A 205 13.75 -10.52 18.83
CA LEU A 205 12.74 -9.78 18.07
C LEU A 205 13.29 -8.47 17.50
N LEU A 206 14.09 -7.74 18.28
CA LEU A 206 14.72 -6.51 17.81
C LEU A 206 15.67 -6.80 16.63
N ASP A 207 16.55 -7.78 16.77
CA ASP A 207 17.55 -8.12 15.75
C ASP A 207 16.91 -8.61 14.44
N SER A 208 15.85 -9.42 14.53
CA SER A 208 15.11 -9.94 13.36
C SER A 208 14.25 -8.88 12.66
N THR A 209 13.89 -7.79 13.33
CA THR A 209 13.03 -6.72 12.78
C THR A 209 13.75 -5.43 12.43
N ALA A 210 15.03 -5.29 12.83
CA ALA A 210 15.77 -4.02 12.72
C ALA A 210 16.11 -3.58 11.29
N HIS A 211 16.05 -4.45 10.27
CA HIS A 211 16.56 -4.16 8.94
C HIS A 211 15.60 -4.49 7.79
N ILE A 212 15.66 -3.68 6.73
CA ILE A 212 15.10 -3.98 5.41
C ILE A 212 16.25 -4.41 4.50
N ASP A 213 16.19 -5.64 4.01
CA ASP A 213 17.17 -6.21 3.10
C ASP A 213 16.80 -5.84 1.66
N ILE A 214 17.63 -5.04 0.98
CA ILE A 214 17.42 -4.66 -0.42
C ILE A 214 18.55 -5.24 -1.27
N ARG A 215 18.16 -6.09 -2.22
CA ARG A 215 19.11 -6.80 -3.09
C ARG A 215 19.30 -6.05 -4.40
N GLY A 216 20.46 -6.25 -5.01
CA GLY A 216 20.75 -5.72 -6.34
C GLY A 216 21.26 -4.28 -6.38
N LEU A 217 21.63 -3.69 -5.24
CA LEU A 217 22.46 -2.48 -5.22
C LEU A 217 23.90 -2.86 -5.58
N ALA A 218 24.54 -2.12 -6.48
CA ALA A 218 25.89 -2.42 -6.98
C ALA A 218 26.97 -2.35 -5.87
N THR A 219 27.17 -3.46 -5.16
CA THR A 219 28.32 -3.73 -4.28
C THR A 219 28.90 -5.11 -4.59
N GLY A 220 29.31 -5.34 -5.84
CA GLY A 220 30.27 -6.38 -6.24
C GLY A 220 29.91 -7.87 -6.06
N GLU A 221 28.96 -8.24 -5.20
CA GLU A 221 28.55 -9.62 -4.97
C GLU A 221 27.06 -9.64 -4.61
N ALA A 222 26.41 -10.80 -4.75
CA ALA A 222 24.98 -11.01 -4.53
C ALA A 222 24.56 -10.96 -3.03
N THR A 223 25.10 -10.01 -2.27
CA THR A 223 24.81 -9.70 -0.87
C THR A 223 23.70 -8.63 -0.81
N ALA A 224 22.73 -8.82 0.08
CA ALA A 224 21.68 -7.83 0.29
C ALA A 224 22.26 -6.63 1.05
N HIS A 225 22.00 -5.42 0.57
CA HIS A 225 22.29 -4.22 1.34
C HIS A 225 21.27 -4.12 2.47
N ARG A 226 21.76 -3.98 3.70
CA ARG A 226 20.93 -3.88 4.91
C ARG A 226 20.73 -2.43 5.30
N PHE A 227 19.51 -1.94 5.13
CA PHE A 227 19.10 -0.65 5.66
C PHE A 227 18.45 -0.84 7.03
N PRO A 228 18.76 0.00 8.03
CA PRO A 228 17.91 0.12 9.21
C PRO A 228 16.46 0.37 8.78
N ILE A 229 15.51 -0.32 9.40
CA ILE A 229 14.08 -0.18 9.03
C ILE A 229 13.60 1.28 9.18
N ASP A 230 14.15 2.01 10.15
CA ASP A 230 13.88 3.44 10.38
C ASP A 230 14.22 4.33 9.19
N ASP A 231 15.27 3.98 8.46
CA ASP A 231 15.80 4.80 7.37
C ASP A 231 14.89 4.76 6.15
N LEU A 232 14.17 3.65 5.90
CA LEU A 232 13.37 3.47 4.68
C LEU A 232 11.86 3.29 4.94
N PHE A 233 11.44 3.10 6.19
CA PHE A 233 10.02 2.94 6.51
C PHE A 233 9.23 4.20 6.15
N VAL A 234 8.10 4.04 5.48
CA VAL A 234 7.15 5.12 5.21
C VAL A 234 5.82 4.76 5.84
N THR A 235 5.23 5.72 6.54
CA THR A 235 3.91 5.58 7.17
C THR A 235 2.85 5.20 6.14
N LEU A 236 2.16 4.09 6.40
CA LEU A 236 1.08 3.58 5.57
C LEU A 236 -0.22 4.25 5.96
N LYS A 237 -1.05 4.59 4.98
CA LYS A 237 -2.41 5.09 5.22
C LYS A 237 -3.43 3.97 4.99
N ALA A 238 -4.54 4.04 5.71
CA ALA A 238 -5.66 3.14 5.53
C ALA A 238 -6.98 3.91 5.57
N ALA A 239 -7.97 3.42 4.82
CA ALA A 239 -9.33 3.92 4.91
C ALA A 239 -9.89 3.58 6.30
N ALA A 240 -10.27 4.60 7.06
CA ALA A 240 -10.87 4.41 8.38
C ALA A 240 -12.30 3.85 8.23
N PRO A 241 -12.68 2.80 8.96
CA PRO A 241 -14.06 2.34 8.98
C PRO A 241 -14.95 3.42 9.60
N ALA A 242 -16.14 3.64 9.04
CA ALA A 242 -17.17 4.40 9.71
C ALA A 242 -17.53 3.65 11.01
N ASP A 243 -17.54 4.36 12.14
CA ASP A 243 -17.87 3.80 13.45
C ASP A 243 -19.29 3.21 13.42
N ASP A 244 -19.43 1.88 13.26
CA ASP A 244 -20.68 1.16 13.57
C ASP A 244 -20.40 0.10 14.67
N PRO A 245 -20.57 0.46 15.95
CA PRO A 245 -20.43 -0.48 17.05
C PRO A 245 -21.73 -1.29 17.22
N GLY A 246 -22.05 -2.14 16.24
CA GLY A 246 -23.03 -3.22 16.43
C GLY A 246 -23.99 -3.47 15.28
N GLY A 247 -23.62 -4.34 14.34
CA GLY A 247 -24.54 -4.84 13.32
C GLY A 247 -24.14 -6.23 12.82
N ARG A 248 -25.01 -7.23 13.03
CA ARG A 248 -24.83 -8.62 12.56
C ARG A 248 -24.67 -8.67 11.03
N PRO A 249 -23.85 -9.59 10.47
CA PRO A 249 -23.82 -9.82 9.03
C PRO A 249 -25.16 -10.44 8.58
N GLN A 250 -25.96 -9.68 7.83
CA GLN A 250 -27.18 -10.16 7.21
C GLN A 250 -26.84 -11.20 6.12
N ARG A 251 -27.50 -12.37 6.20
CA ARG A 251 -27.49 -13.40 5.15
C ARG A 251 -28.01 -12.79 3.84
N GLN A 252 -27.21 -12.89 2.78
CA GLN A 252 -27.57 -12.46 1.43
C GLN A 252 -28.81 -13.22 0.91
N SER A 253 -29.93 -12.51 0.80
CA SER A 253 -30.97 -12.81 -0.18
C SER A 253 -30.73 -11.98 -1.44
N ARG A 254 -30.90 -12.60 -2.60
CA ARG A 254 -30.74 -11.99 -3.94
C ARG A 254 -31.74 -10.85 -4.15
N GLN A 255 -31.34 -9.61 -3.87
CA GLN A 255 -31.90 -8.37 -4.41
C GLN A 255 -30.86 -7.26 -4.16
N LYS A 256 -30.55 -6.46 -5.21
CA LYS A 256 -29.62 -5.31 -5.16
C LYS A 256 -30.04 -4.36 -4.03
N PRO A 257 -29.18 -4.03 -3.05
CA PRO A 257 -29.38 -2.86 -2.21
C PRO A 257 -28.65 -1.66 -2.83
N GLU A 258 -29.37 -0.57 -3.06
CA GLU A 258 -28.78 0.76 -3.17
C GLU A 258 -28.05 1.07 -1.86
N ALA A 259 -26.76 1.43 -1.94
CA ALA A 259 -25.94 1.73 -0.78
C ALA A 259 -26.31 3.12 -0.22
N PRO A 260 -26.60 3.27 1.09
CA PRO A 260 -26.66 4.59 1.70
C PRO A 260 -25.24 5.19 1.72
N ALA A 261 -25.12 6.44 1.29
CA ALA A 261 -23.86 7.18 1.26
C ALA A 261 -23.26 7.30 2.68
N ALA A 262 -22.35 6.39 3.03
CA ALA A 262 -21.53 6.52 4.23
C ALA A 262 -20.49 7.62 4.00
N GLN A 263 -20.52 8.68 4.80
CA GLN A 263 -19.45 9.68 4.82
C GLN A 263 -18.14 9.02 5.23
N MET A 264 -17.28 8.71 4.24
CA MET A 264 -15.92 8.22 4.48
C MET A 264 -15.10 9.31 5.15
N ARG A 265 -14.57 9.04 6.36
CA ARG A 265 -13.47 9.84 6.91
C ARG A 265 -12.24 9.63 6.02
N GLY A 266 -11.45 10.68 5.80
CA GLY A 266 -10.24 10.62 4.98
C GLY A 266 -9.21 9.61 5.50
N PRO A 267 -8.18 9.27 4.69
CA PRO A 267 -7.21 8.23 5.02
C PRO A 267 -6.45 8.55 6.32
N VAL A 268 -6.28 7.56 7.19
CA VAL A 268 -5.60 7.70 8.49
C VAL A 268 -4.31 6.89 8.50
N ALA A 269 -3.27 7.39 9.17
CA ALA A 269 -2.04 6.66 9.41
C ALA A 269 -2.31 5.36 10.18
N LEU A 270 -1.75 4.24 9.71
CA LEU A 270 -2.01 2.91 10.26
C LEU A 270 -1.56 2.78 11.72
N GLU A 271 -0.55 3.54 12.13
CA GLU A 271 -0.06 3.65 13.50
C GLU A 271 -1.15 4.18 14.45
N ASN A 272 -2.04 5.07 14.00
CA ASN A 272 -3.13 5.59 14.83
C ASN A 272 -4.22 4.52 15.09
N LEU A 273 -4.31 3.53 14.21
CA LEU A 273 -5.25 2.42 14.32
C LEU A 273 -4.76 1.32 15.29
N LEU A 274 -3.53 1.45 15.80
CA LEU A 274 -3.00 0.64 16.91
C LEU A 274 -3.74 0.90 18.24
N THR A 275 -4.71 1.82 18.28
CA THR A 275 -5.61 1.98 19.43
C THR A 275 -6.69 0.88 19.49
N HIS A 276 -7.00 0.23 18.36
CA HIS A 276 -7.98 -0.84 18.31
C HIS A 276 -7.43 -2.12 18.97
N ARG A 277 -8.25 -2.70 19.87
CA ARG A 277 -7.92 -3.98 20.54
C ARG A 277 -7.73 -5.13 19.54
N ALA A 278 -8.55 -5.20 18.51
CA ALA A 278 -8.56 -6.29 17.55
C ALA A 278 -8.63 -5.69 16.15
N LEU A 279 -7.52 -5.72 15.42
CA LEU A 279 -7.35 -5.05 14.13
C LEU A 279 -6.97 -6.06 13.05
N VAL A 280 -7.61 -5.95 11.88
CA VAL A 280 -7.24 -6.67 10.68
C VAL A 280 -6.79 -5.67 9.64
N VAL A 281 -5.52 -5.78 9.24
CA VAL A 281 -4.91 -4.94 8.22
C VAL A 281 -4.89 -5.70 6.89
N LEU A 282 -5.75 -5.26 5.98
CA LEU A 282 -5.84 -5.77 4.63
C LEU A 282 -4.95 -4.95 3.70
N GLY A 283 -4.32 -5.60 2.72
CA GLY A 283 -3.55 -4.89 1.70
C GLY A 283 -3.02 -5.81 0.62
N ASP A 284 -2.81 -5.26 -0.57
CA ASP A 284 -2.30 -6.03 -1.70
C ASP A 284 -0.87 -6.54 -1.47
N PRO A 285 -0.39 -7.51 -2.25
CA PRO A 285 1.00 -7.96 -2.20
C PRO A 285 1.97 -6.78 -2.39
N GLY A 286 3.01 -6.72 -1.57
CA GLY A 286 3.98 -5.62 -1.58
C GLY A 286 3.53 -4.31 -0.93
N SER A 287 2.30 -4.20 -0.40
CA SER A 287 1.77 -3.00 0.28
C SER A 287 2.47 -2.62 1.60
N GLY A 288 3.39 -3.44 2.11
CA GLY A 288 4.14 -3.13 3.34
C GLY A 288 3.53 -3.66 4.65
N LYS A 289 2.50 -4.53 4.61
CA LYS A 289 1.88 -5.16 5.80
C LYS A 289 2.89 -5.74 6.79
N SER A 290 3.76 -6.65 6.34
CA SER A 290 4.79 -7.27 7.18
C SER A 290 5.80 -6.24 7.70
N THR A 291 6.17 -5.27 6.85
CA THR A 291 7.08 -4.18 7.23
C THR A 291 6.49 -3.30 8.34
N PHE A 292 5.19 -3.03 8.31
CA PHE A 292 4.47 -2.33 9.38
C PHE A 292 4.48 -3.11 10.70
N LEU A 293 4.21 -4.42 10.68
CA LEU A 293 4.30 -5.25 11.90
C LEU A 293 5.73 -5.27 12.46
N ARG A 294 6.74 -5.42 11.60
CA ARG A 294 8.16 -5.39 11.99
C ARG A 294 8.55 -4.05 12.61
N LYS A 295 8.12 -2.93 12.02
CA LYS A 295 8.37 -1.58 12.56
C LYS A 295 7.71 -1.37 13.93
N THR A 296 6.49 -1.87 14.09
CA THR A 296 5.75 -1.83 15.37
C THR A 296 6.50 -2.62 16.45
N VAL A 297 6.91 -3.85 16.15
CA VAL A 297 7.68 -4.71 17.07
C VAL A 297 9.02 -4.06 17.46
N GLN A 298 9.74 -3.52 16.48
CA GLN A 298 11.03 -2.85 16.70
C GLN A 298 10.88 -1.65 17.67
N GLY A 299 9.86 -0.81 17.49
CA GLY A 299 9.59 0.32 18.39
C GLY A 299 9.25 -0.11 19.82
N LEU A 300 8.46 -1.17 19.97
CA LEU A 300 8.11 -1.76 21.26
C LEU A 300 9.33 -2.36 21.96
N CYS A 301 10.13 -3.17 21.26
CA CYS A 301 11.34 -3.78 21.82
C CYS A 301 12.37 -2.72 22.28
N ARG A 302 12.61 -1.67 21.48
CA ARG A 302 13.54 -0.58 21.87
C ARG A 302 13.11 0.12 23.17
N THR A 303 11.80 0.28 23.37
CA THR A 303 11.26 0.87 24.60
C THR A 303 11.41 -0.08 25.79
N LEU A 304 11.06 -1.35 25.61
CA LEU A 304 11.11 -2.36 26.68
C LEU A 304 12.53 -2.76 27.10
N LEU A 305 13.51 -2.65 26.18
CA LEU A 305 14.92 -2.89 26.45
C LEU A 305 15.64 -1.64 27.00
N GLY A 306 14.95 -0.50 27.14
CA GLY A 306 15.53 0.75 27.63
C GLY A 306 16.50 1.43 26.65
N ILE A 307 16.50 1.02 25.37
CA ILE A 307 17.34 1.62 24.31
C ILE A 307 16.82 3.01 23.94
N ASP A 308 15.51 3.15 23.80
CA ASP A 308 14.84 4.41 23.49
C ASP A 308 13.45 4.46 24.13
N PRO A 309 13.26 5.23 25.22
CA PRO A 309 11.98 5.36 25.91
C PRO A 309 10.85 5.99 25.09
N GLN A 310 11.15 6.70 23.99
CA GLN A 310 10.16 7.35 23.13
C GLN A 310 9.80 6.51 21.89
N ALA A 311 10.52 5.43 21.60
CA ALA A 311 10.33 4.64 20.37
C ALA A 311 8.87 4.13 20.21
N ALA A 312 8.24 3.62 21.27
CA ALA A 312 6.85 3.17 21.22
C ALA A 312 5.85 4.34 21.13
N ARG A 313 6.19 5.52 21.67
CA ARG A 313 5.33 6.72 21.61
C ARG A 313 5.31 7.36 20.22
N SER A 314 6.37 7.17 19.44
CA SER A 314 6.39 7.57 18.02
C SER A 314 5.36 6.82 17.17
N LEU A 315 4.87 5.67 17.66
CA LEU A 315 3.70 4.98 17.14
C LEU A 315 2.48 5.59 17.82
N SER A 316 1.95 6.68 17.25
CA SER A 316 0.91 7.58 17.78
C SER A 316 -0.39 6.95 18.32
N GLY A 317 -0.53 5.61 18.29
CA GLY A 317 -1.67 4.86 18.82
C GLY A 317 -1.43 4.04 20.10
N LEU A 318 -0.23 4.10 20.72
CA LEU A 318 0.07 3.34 21.95
C LEU A 318 0.44 4.23 23.14
N ASP A 319 -0.43 4.29 24.16
CA ASP A 319 -0.20 5.09 25.39
C ASP A 319 0.87 4.50 26.33
N ARG A 320 1.19 3.21 26.16
CA ARG A 320 2.20 2.48 26.96
C ARG A 320 2.88 1.40 26.11
N PRO A 321 4.15 1.03 26.39
CA PRO A 321 4.80 -0.06 25.69
C PRO A 321 4.14 -1.40 26.04
N LEU A 322 3.67 -2.11 25.01
CA LEU A 322 3.10 -3.45 25.12
C LEU A 322 4.18 -4.49 24.82
N PHE A 323 4.15 -5.62 25.53
CA PHE A 323 5.01 -6.76 25.25
C PHE A 323 4.66 -7.37 23.88
N PRO A 324 5.56 -7.32 22.89
CA PRO A 324 5.26 -7.77 21.54
C PRO A 324 5.38 -9.28 21.39
N ILE A 325 4.42 -9.89 20.70
CA ILE A 325 4.49 -11.26 20.21
C ILE A 325 4.27 -11.24 18.70
N LEU A 326 5.30 -11.54 17.92
CA LEU A 326 5.20 -11.64 16.45
C LEU A 326 5.19 -13.11 16.03
N ILE A 327 4.18 -13.52 15.26
CA ILE A 327 4.06 -14.87 14.70
C ILE A 327 3.62 -14.83 13.24
N ARG A 328 3.97 -15.84 12.45
CA ARG A 328 3.37 -16.07 11.13
C ARG A 328 2.17 -17.00 11.25
N ALA A 329 1.08 -16.67 10.56
CA ALA A 329 -0.14 -17.48 10.59
C ALA A 329 0.08 -18.91 10.06
N GLU A 330 0.87 -19.06 9.00
CA GLU A 330 1.21 -20.36 8.41
C GLU A 330 2.01 -21.26 9.36
N ASP A 331 2.92 -20.71 10.17
CA ASP A 331 3.67 -21.52 11.15
C ASP A 331 2.77 -22.02 12.27
N LEU A 332 1.80 -21.20 12.70
CA LEU A 332 0.77 -21.63 13.65
C LEU A 332 -0.15 -22.70 13.03
N ALA A 333 -0.59 -22.49 11.78
CA ALA A 333 -1.45 -23.44 11.06
C ALA A 333 -0.77 -24.81 10.90
N ARG A 334 0.50 -24.82 10.46
CA ARG A 334 1.32 -26.03 10.33
C ARG A 334 1.48 -26.74 11.68
N TYR A 335 1.78 -26.00 12.74
CA TYR A 335 1.90 -26.56 14.09
C TYR A 335 0.60 -27.23 14.57
N ILE A 336 -0.56 -26.63 14.28
CA ILE A 336 -1.87 -27.21 14.62
C ILE A 336 -2.12 -28.47 13.80
N ALA A 337 -1.85 -28.44 12.49
CA ALA A 337 -2.06 -29.57 11.59
C ALA A 337 -1.23 -30.79 11.99
N GLU A 338 0.07 -30.61 12.24
CA GLU A 338 1.00 -31.70 12.65
C GLU A 338 0.59 -32.39 13.95
N ARG A 339 -0.10 -31.67 14.85
CA ARG A 339 -0.45 -32.15 16.20
C ARG A 339 -1.92 -32.46 16.39
N GLN A 340 -2.74 -32.32 15.36
CA GLN A 340 -4.18 -32.54 15.46
C GLN A 340 -4.51 -34.02 15.77
N ASP A 341 -3.66 -34.92 15.28
CA ASP A 341 -3.79 -36.38 15.31
C ASP A 341 -2.99 -37.05 16.44
N GLU A 342 -2.24 -36.30 17.25
CA GLU A 342 -1.54 -36.82 18.44
C GLU A 342 -2.55 -37.38 19.47
N ARG A 343 -2.36 -38.64 19.92
CA ARG A 343 -3.19 -39.28 20.97
C ARG A 343 -2.61 -38.98 22.37
N GLY A 344 -3.44 -38.42 23.27
CA GLY A 344 -3.10 -38.26 24.71
C GLY A 344 -3.59 -36.96 25.36
N ALA A 345 -3.37 -36.82 26.68
CA ALA A 345 -3.78 -35.67 27.51
C ALA A 345 -3.02 -34.35 27.22
N SER A 346 -2.11 -34.32 26.24
CA SER A 346 -1.29 -33.16 25.87
C SER A 346 -1.97 -32.19 24.89
N LYS A 347 -3.05 -32.60 24.22
CA LYS A 347 -3.80 -31.87 23.19
C LYS A 347 -4.86 -30.90 23.77
N PRO A 348 -5.11 -29.73 23.15
CA PRO A 348 -6.27 -28.90 23.49
C PRO A 348 -7.62 -29.58 23.23
N ALA A 349 -8.64 -29.24 24.01
CA ALA A 349 -9.95 -29.91 23.98
C ALA A 349 -10.66 -29.85 22.61
N THR A 350 -10.41 -28.81 21.81
CA THR A 350 -11.03 -28.61 20.49
C THR A 350 -10.00 -28.19 19.45
N ARG A 351 -10.30 -28.46 18.18
CA ARG A 351 -9.49 -28.05 17.03
C ARG A 351 -9.24 -26.53 17.00
N HIS A 352 -10.22 -25.74 17.42
CA HIS A 352 -10.16 -24.27 17.40
C HIS A 352 -9.76 -23.64 18.75
N SER A 353 -9.19 -24.42 19.68
CA SER A 353 -8.90 -23.92 21.03
C SER A 353 -7.86 -22.80 21.07
N ALA A 354 -8.12 -21.75 21.86
CA ALA A 354 -7.16 -20.69 22.16
C ALA A 354 -5.88 -21.20 22.86
N ALA A 355 -5.88 -22.43 23.40
CA ALA A 355 -4.73 -23.04 24.05
C ALA A 355 -3.63 -23.49 23.07
N TRP A 356 -3.88 -23.43 21.75
CA TRP A 356 -2.87 -23.67 20.72
C TRP A 356 -1.77 -22.60 20.73
N LEU A 357 -2.14 -21.31 20.81
CA LEU A 357 -1.17 -20.21 20.72
C LEU A 357 -0.08 -20.27 21.82
N PRO A 358 -0.38 -20.38 23.13
CA PRO A 358 0.66 -20.46 24.14
C PRO A 358 1.52 -21.73 24.07
N ARG A 359 0.99 -22.82 23.49
CA ARG A 359 1.75 -24.05 23.25
C ARG A 359 2.75 -23.87 22.10
N PHE A 360 2.30 -23.26 21.01
CA PHE A 360 3.14 -22.88 19.88
C PHE A 360 4.29 -21.98 20.34
N LEU A 361 3.99 -20.89 21.06
CA LEU A 361 5.00 -19.95 21.57
C LEU A 361 6.02 -20.62 22.50
N ALA A 362 5.56 -21.53 23.38
CA ALA A 362 6.46 -22.28 24.26
C ALA A 362 7.36 -23.26 23.50
N LYS A 363 6.91 -23.76 22.33
CA LYS A 363 7.71 -24.63 21.48
C LYS A 363 8.77 -23.81 20.75
N SER A 364 8.40 -22.69 20.13
CA SER A 364 9.35 -21.74 19.53
C SER A 364 10.41 -21.27 20.55
N ALA A 365 9.99 -20.88 21.75
CA ALA A 365 10.92 -20.45 22.79
C ALA A 365 11.89 -21.53 23.29
N ARG A 366 11.53 -22.81 23.18
CA ARG A 366 12.46 -23.91 23.44
C ARG A 366 13.41 -24.14 22.28
N ASP A 367 12.89 -24.12 21.05
CA ASP A 367 13.66 -24.31 19.83
C ASP A 367 14.76 -23.23 19.70
N ASP A 368 14.45 -21.98 20.09
CA ASP A 368 15.36 -20.83 20.03
C ASP A 368 16.12 -20.54 21.35
N GLY A 369 15.88 -21.32 22.41
CA GLY A 369 16.65 -21.23 23.67
C GLY A 369 16.37 -19.99 24.54
N TRP A 370 15.21 -19.35 24.46
CA TRP A 370 14.91 -18.11 25.20
C TRP A 370 14.56 -18.29 26.69
N GLY A 371 14.45 -19.53 27.18
CA GLY A 371 14.10 -19.79 28.59
C GLY A 371 12.64 -19.45 28.96
N LEU A 372 11.77 -19.18 27.99
CA LEU A 372 10.37 -18.82 28.22
C LEU A 372 9.43 -20.04 28.09
N GLY A 373 8.68 -20.32 29.14
CA GLY A 373 7.73 -21.44 29.18
C GLY A 373 6.29 -21.07 28.77
N LYS A 374 5.45 -22.09 28.56
CA LYS A 374 4.01 -21.92 28.27
C LYS A 374 3.29 -21.02 29.27
N LYS A 375 3.58 -21.19 30.57
CA LYS A 375 2.95 -20.40 31.64
C LYS A 375 3.27 -18.90 31.51
N PHE A 376 4.50 -18.55 31.13
CA PHE A 376 4.89 -17.15 30.90
C PHE A 376 4.02 -16.50 29.82
N PHE A 377 3.90 -17.12 28.65
CA PHE A 377 3.08 -16.58 27.57
C PHE A 377 1.60 -16.53 27.93
N GLN A 378 1.09 -17.55 28.65
CA GLN A 378 -0.29 -17.52 29.14
C GLN A 378 -0.54 -16.35 30.10
N ASP A 379 0.38 -16.09 31.02
CA ASP A 379 0.26 -14.99 31.98
C ASP A 379 0.38 -13.63 31.29
N LYS A 380 1.23 -13.50 30.26
CA LYS A 380 1.32 -12.30 29.43
C LYS A 380 0.05 -12.03 28.64
N LEU A 381 -0.54 -13.05 28.01
CA LEU A 381 -1.79 -12.93 27.25
C LEU A 381 -2.99 -12.57 28.14
N LYS A 382 -3.02 -13.04 29.39
CA LYS A 382 -4.11 -12.75 30.35
C LYS A 382 -4.06 -11.35 30.96
N ARG A 383 -2.88 -10.74 31.05
CA ARG A 383 -2.67 -9.44 31.69
C ARG A 383 -2.72 -8.32 30.65
N ALA A 384 -3.21 -7.15 31.05
CA ALA A 384 -3.17 -5.97 30.20
C ALA A 384 -1.69 -5.56 30.00
N GLY A 385 -1.26 -5.36 28.75
CA GLY A 385 0.13 -5.02 28.42
C GLY A 385 0.81 -5.96 27.41
N CYS A 386 0.06 -6.71 26.60
CA CYS A 386 0.57 -7.61 25.57
C CYS A 386 -0.09 -7.31 24.23
N ILE A 387 0.68 -7.41 23.15
CA ILE A 387 0.20 -7.28 21.77
C ILE A 387 0.66 -8.49 20.95
N VAL A 388 -0.27 -9.12 20.25
CA VAL A 388 0.00 -10.26 19.35
C VAL A 388 -0.18 -9.79 17.91
N LEU A 389 0.90 -9.81 17.16
CA LEU A 389 0.97 -9.47 15.75
C LEU A 389 1.08 -10.76 14.94
N ILE A 390 0.06 -11.05 14.15
CA ILE A 390 -0.06 -12.26 13.34
C ILE A 390 0.10 -11.87 11.88
N ASP A 391 1.23 -12.24 11.28
CA ASP A 391 1.53 -11.90 9.90
C ASP A 391 1.02 -12.98 8.93
N GLY A 392 0.37 -12.53 7.84
CA GLY A 392 0.09 -13.33 6.66
C GLY A 392 -0.98 -14.41 6.84
N LEU A 393 -2.17 -14.08 7.36
CA LEU A 393 -3.29 -15.05 7.43
C LEU A 393 -3.67 -15.61 6.05
N ASP A 394 -3.40 -14.85 4.98
CA ASP A 394 -3.60 -15.29 3.60
C ASP A 394 -2.63 -16.39 3.14
N GLU A 395 -1.45 -16.50 3.77
CA GLU A 395 -0.36 -17.39 3.37
C GLU A 395 -0.57 -18.85 3.79
N THR A 396 -1.64 -19.16 4.53
CA THR A 396 -1.81 -20.54 4.98
C THR A 396 -2.18 -21.47 3.83
N SER A 397 -1.56 -22.64 3.81
CA SER A 397 -1.53 -23.59 2.68
C SER A 397 -2.87 -23.89 1.97
N ASP A 398 -4.00 -23.97 2.69
CA ASP A 398 -5.33 -24.19 2.09
C ASP A 398 -6.48 -23.40 2.77
N ARG A 399 -7.68 -23.44 2.17
CA ARG A 399 -8.86 -22.71 2.68
C ARG A 399 -9.34 -23.24 4.05
N ILE A 400 -9.24 -24.54 4.31
CA ILE A 400 -9.67 -25.15 5.56
C ILE A 400 -8.72 -24.73 6.69
N ALA A 401 -7.40 -24.83 6.45
CA ALA A 401 -6.36 -24.37 7.36
C ALA A 401 -6.51 -22.86 7.68
N ARG A 402 -6.82 -22.02 6.68
CA ARG A 402 -7.13 -20.59 6.91
C ARG A 402 -8.34 -20.41 7.81
N GLN A 403 -9.43 -21.12 7.54
CA GLN A 403 -10.65 -21.06 8.34
C GLN A 403 -10.40 -21.53 9.79
N ASP A 404 -9.70 -22.64 9.98
CA ASP A 404 -9.37 -23.15 11.31
C ASP A 404 -8.47 -22.19 12.08
N THR A 405 -7.46 -21.63 11.41
CA THR A 405 -6.56 -20.62 12.00
C THR A 405 -7.34 -19.36 12.38
N SER A 406 -8.26 -18.91 11.53
CA SER A 406 -9.14 -17.76 11.81
C SER A 406 -9.99 -18.01 13.06
N ARG A 407 -10.60 -19.19 13.17
CA ARG A 407 -11.36 -19.59 14.37
C ARG A 407 -10.50 -19.66 15.62
N VAL A 408 -9.26 -20.15 15.52
CA VAL A 408 -8.32 -20.12 16.65
C VAL A 408 -8.03 -18.68 17.08
N ILE A 409 -7.81 -17.76 16.12
CA ILE A 409 -7.57 -16.33 16.40
C ILE A 409 -8.79 -15.70 17.09
N GLU A 410 -10.01 -15.98 16.64
CA GLU A 410 -11.24 -15.52 17.30
C GLU A 410 -11.36 -16.05 18.73
N GLN A 411 -11.01 -17.33 18.95
CA GLN A 411 -11.01 -17.92 20.29
C GLN A 411 -9.92 -17.31 21.18
N VAL A 412 -8.74 -16.98 20.63
CA VAL A 412 -7.68 -16.25 21.35
C VAL A 412 -8.19 -14.86 21.72
N ALA A 413 -8.78 -14.13 20.78
CA ALA A 413 -9.33 -12.80 21.02
C ALA A 413 -10.40 -12.84 22.14
N SER A 414 -11.28 -13.85 22.12
CA SER A 414 -12.32 -14.05 23.14
C SER A 414 -11.73 -14.43 24.51
N MET A 415 -10.80 -15.38 24.56
CA MET A 415 -10.21 -15.90 25.80
C MET A 415 -9.26 -14.92 26.50
N TYR A 416 -8.62 -14.03 25.74
CA TYR A 416 -7.61 -13.10 26.25
C TYR A 416 -8.03 -11.65 25.96
N PRO A 417 -9.08 -11.12 26.63
CA PRO A 417 -9.65 -9.82 26.30
C PRO A 417 -8.77 -8.62 26.66
N ALA A 418 -7.76 -8.84 27.52
CA ALA A 418 -6.78 -7.82 27.89
C ALA A 418 -5.61 -7.70 26.90
N CYS A 419 -5.49 -8.62 25.95
CA CYS A 419 -4.46 -8.63 24.91
C CYS A 419 -4.95 -7.89 23.67
N GLN A 420 -4.06 -7.13 23.04
CA GLN A 420 -4.29 -6.56 21.73
C GLN A 420 -3.89 -7.56 20.63
N LEU A 421 -4.65 -7.63 19.54
CA LEU A 421 -4.40 -8.49 18.39
C LEU A 421 -4.40 -7.69 17.11
N ILE A 422 -3.37 -7.89 16.29
CA ILE A 422 -3.27 -7.35 14.94
C ILE A 422 -3.03 -8.51 14.00
N VAL A 423 -3.83 -8.60 12.94
CA VAL A 423 -3.73 -9.66 11.93
C VAL A 423 -3.58 -9.01 10.57
N THR A 424 -2.59 -9.42 9.79
CA THR A 424 -2.47 -8.98 8.39
C THR A 424 -3.05 -10.04 7.45
N SER A 425 -3.70 -9.60 6.38
CA SER A 425 -4.15 -10.49 5.32
C SER A 425 -4.25 -9.77 3.97
N ARG A 426 -4.44 -10.52 2.89
CA ARG A 426 -4.80 -9.99 1.57
C ARG A 426 -6.34 -9.93 1.46
N PRO A 427 -6.94 -8.84 0.91
CA PRO A 427 -8.40 -8.74 0.75
C PRO A 427 -9.00 -9.94 0.02
N ALA A 428 -8.25 -10.44 -0.96
CA ALA A 428 -8.63 -11.54 -1.80
C ALA A 428 -8.85 -12.84 -1.01
N ALA A 429 -7.94 -13.18 -0.09
CA ALA A 429 -7.99 -14.40 0.71
C ALA A 429 -8.86 -14.27 1.98
N TYR A 430 -9.29 -13.06 2.29
CA TYR A 430 -10.05 -12.71 3.48
C TYR A 430 -11.54 -12.53 3.15
N ALA A 431 -12.25 -13.64 2.95
CA ALA A 431 -13.67 -13.64 2.59
C ALA A 431 -14.42 -14.85 3.18
N GLY A 432 -15.74 -14.71 3.34
CA GLY A 432 -16.59 -15.77 3.89
C GLY A 432 -16.20 -16.14 5.32
N ASP A 433 -16.11 -17.44 5.61
CA ASP A 433 -15.82 -17.95 6.97
C ASP A 433 -14.38 -17.71 7.47
N VAL A 434 -13.54 -17.02 6.70
CA VAL A 434 -12.20 -16.57 7.10
C VAL A 434 -12.24 -15.18 7.76
N VAL A 435 -13.33 -14.43 7.55
CA VAL A 435 -13.49 -13.09 8.12
C VAL A 435 -13.62 -13.20 9.64
N LEU A 436 -12.65 -12.63 10.34
CA LEU A 436 -12.58 -12.57 11.80
C LEU A 436 -13.67 -11.64 12.32
N SER A 437 -14.61 -12.22 13.06
CA SER A 437 -15.72 -11.51 13.69
C SER A 437 -15.24 -10.74 14.93
N GLY A 438 -15.73 -9.51 15.11
CA GLY A 438 -15.35 -8.67 16.25
C GLY A 438 -13.99 -7.97 16.15
N PHE A 439 -13.38 -8.01 14.95
CA PHE A 439 -12.19 -7.22 14.62
C PHE A 439 -12.60 -5.97 13.83
N THR A 440 -11.82 -4.90 13.96
CA THR A 440 -11.87 -3.73 13.09
C THR A 440 -11.09 -4.04 11.81
N HIS A 441 -11.71 -3.88 10.64
CA HIS A 441 -11.07 -4.16 9.36
C HIS A 441 -10.66 -2.86 8.67
N VAL A 442 -9.40 -2.78 8.27
CA VAL A 442 -8.85 -1.61 7.58
C VAL A 442 -8.09 -2.06 6.35
N ALA A 443 -8.18 -1.31 5.26
CA ALA A 443 -7.46 -1.59 4.03
C ALA A 443 -6.36 -0.55 3.82
N ILE A 444 -5.11 -0.99 3.64
CA ILE A 444 -3.98 -0.15 3.26
C ILE A 444 -4.27 0.45 1.90
N GLU A 445 -4.16 1.76 1.82
CA GLU A 445 -4.26 2.49 0.57
C GLU A 445 -2.93 2.42 -0.20
N PRO A 446 -2.98 2.47 -1.54
CA PRO A 446 -1.77 2.66 -2.34
C PRO A 446 -1.03 3.94 -1.90
N PHE A 447 0.28 3.99 -2.08
CA PHE A 447 1.04 5.21 -1.80
C PHE A 447 0.46 6.40 -2.55
N ASP A 448 0.26 7.49 -1.81
CA ASP A 448 -0.02 8.80 -2.37
C ASP A 448 1.29 9.49 -2.78
N GLU A 449 1.17 10.64 -3.44
CA GLU A 449 2.33 11.42 -3.90
C GLU A 449 3.28 11.81 -2.74
N GLN A 450 2.74 12.04 -1.54
CA GLN A 450 3.54 12.40 -0.37
C GLN A 450 4.33 11.19 0.18
N ALA A 451 3.72 10.01 0.23
CA ALA A 451 4.37 8.77 0.63
C ALA A 451 5.49 8.38 -0.36
N ILE A 452 5.24 8.53 -1.67
CA ILE A 452 6.27 8.33 -2.70
C ILE A 452 7.45 9.29 -2.46
N ARG A 453 7.19 10.60 -2.31
CA ARG A 453 8.25 11.58 -2.04
C ARG A 453 9.04 11.26 -0.77
N THR A 454 8.35 10.92 0.30
CA THR A 454 8.97 10.55 1.58
C THR A 454 9.88 9.33 1.42
N PHE A 455 9.46 8.32 0.64
CA PHE A 455 10.29 7.18 0.31
C PHE A 455 11.54 7.60 -0.48
N LEU A 456 11.38 8.44 -1.51
CA LEU A 456 12.49 8.89 -2.36
C LEU A 456 13.52 9.70 -1.57
N ASP A 457 13.08 10.59 -0.68
CA ASP A 457 13.95 11.38 0.18
C ASP A 457 14.77 10.46 1.09
N ARG A 458 14.09 9.57 1.83
CA ARG A 458 14.69 8.57 2.71
C ARG A 458 15.68 7.64 1.99
N TRP A 459 15.29 7.17 0.81
CA TRP A 459 16.14 6.33 -0.05
C TRP A 459 17.45 7.03 -0.40
N CYS A 460 17.36 8.28 -0.87
CA CYS A 460 18.53 9.05 -1.29
C CYS A 460 19.42 9.43 -0.10
N GLU A 461 18.83 9.82 1.03
CA GLU A 461 19.56 10.10 2.28
C GLU A 461 20.30 8.87 2.80
N ALA A 462 19.65 7.69 2.77
CA ALA A 462 20.24 6.45 3.23
C ALA A 462 21.44 6.02 2.35
N LEU A 463 21.38 6.26 1.04
CA LEU A 463 22.47 5.95 0.10
C LEU A 463 23.62 6.98 0.15
N TYR A 464 23.31 8.25 0.39
CA TYR A 464 24.26 9.36 0.35
C TYR A 464 24.44 10.04 1.72
N ARG A 465 24.47 9.27 2.82
CA ARG A 465 24.57 9.82 4.19
C ARG A 465 25.67 10.88 4.39
N ALA A 466 26.80 10.74 3.70
CA ALA A 466 27.93 11.66 3.79
C ALA A 466 27.95 12.77 2.70
N ARG A 467 26.97 12.81 1.79
CA ARG A 467 26.98 13.67 0.58
C ARG A 467 25.59 14.23 0.24
N PRO A 468 25.05 15.18 1.04
CA PRO A 468 23.68 15.68 0.89
C PRO A 468 23.40 16.35 -0.48
N ALA A 469 24.39 17.03 -1.08
CA ALA A 469 24.22 17.61 -2.41
C ALA A 469 24.00 16.54 -3.50
N GLN A 470 24.69 15.40 -3.41
CA GLN A 470 24.48 14.28 -4.34
C GLN A 470 23.13 13.60 -4.10
N ALA A 471 22.70 13.51 -2.83
CA ALA A 471 21.38 13.02 -2.46
C ALA A 471 20.27 13.85 -3.12
N ALA A 472 20.34 15.17 -3.03
CA ALA A 472 19.35 16.09 -3.61
C ALA A 472 19.26 15.98 -5.14
N THR A 473 20.42 15.91 -5.83
CA THR A 473 20.44 15.73 -7.29
C THR A 473 19.85 14.39 -7.70
N HIS A 474 20.23 13.29 -7.03
CA HIS A 474 19.70 11.97 -7.34
C HIS A 474 18.19 11.86 -7.06
N ARG A 475 17.74 12.48 -5.96
CA ARG A 475 16.32 12.55 -5.58
C ARG A 475 15.49 13.26 -6.65
N ALA A 476 15.98 14.38 -7.20
CA ALA A 476 15.27 15.11 -8.26
C ALA A 476 15.16 14.27 -9.54
N GLN A 477 16.25 13.63 -9.96
CA GLN A 477 16.27 12.76 -11.15
C GLN A 477 15.33 11.54 -10.98
N LEU A 478 15.39 10.89 -9.82
CA LEU A 478 14.55 9.74 -9.52
C LEU A 478 13.06 10.14 -9.45
N GLU A 479 12.72 11.26 -8.82
CA GLU A 479 11.34 11.75 -8.79
C GLU A 479 10.82 12.00 -10.19
N GLU A 480 11.58 12.67 -11.06
CA GLU A 480 11.19 12.89 -12.45
C GLU A 480 10.97 11.56 -13.18
N ALA A 481 11.87 10.59 -13.00
CA ALA A 481 11.76 9.27 -13.60
C ALA A 481 10.53 8.47 -13.13
N VAL A 482 10.19 8.52 -11.83
CA VAL A 482 9.06 7.74 -11.29
C VAL A 482 7.70 8.45 -11.34
N THR A 483 7.67 9.77 -11.46
CA THR A 483 6.42 10.56 -11.51
C THR A 483 6.05 11.05 -12.90
N GLY A 484 6.99 11.06 -13.85
CA GLY A 484 6.78 11.52 -15.22
C GLY A 484 5.84 10.61 -16.02
N PRO A 485 6.25 9.38 -16.41
CA PRO A 485 5.41 8.49 -17.21
C PRO A 485 4.23 7.92 -16.40
N PRO A 486 2.97 8.03 -16.88
CA PRO A 486 1.80 7.51 -16.15
C PRO A 486 1.88 6.04 -15.78
N GLN A 487 2.47 5.21 -16.65
CA GLN A 487 2.65 3.78 -16.39
C GLN A 487 3.59 3.51 -15.21
N ILE A 488 4.69 4.28 -15.12
CA ILE A 488 5.66 4.17 -14.00
C ILE A 488 5.04 4.69 -12.72
N ARG A 489 4.33 5.81 -12.78
CA ARG A 489 3.64 6.41 -11.62
C ARG A 489 2.66 5.44 -10.97
N ARG A 490 1.92 4.65 -11.76
CA ARG A 490 1.01 3.61 -11.24
C ARG A 490 1.74 2.50 -10.50
N LEU A 491 2.85 2.01 -11.09
CA LEU A 491 3.70 1.02 -10.42
C LEU A 491 4.26 1.57 -9.11
N ALA A 492 4.72 2.83 -9.10
CA ALA A 492 5.29 3.50 -7.94
C ALA A 492 4.33 3.64 -6.75
N ARG A 493 3.01 3.47 -6.93
CA ARG A 493 2.05 3.45 -5.81
C ARG A 493 2.19 2.20 -4.93
N ASN A 494 2.85 1.15 -5.40
CA ASN A 494 3.18 -0.04 -4.60
C ASN A 494 4.62 0.06 -4.07
N PRO A 495 4.85 -0.11 -2.75
CA PRO A 495 6.19 0.02 -2.14
C PRO A 495 7.26 -0.87 -2.76
N VAL A 496 6.92 -2.13 -3.10
CA VAL A 496 7.89 -3.06 -3.70
C VAL A 496 8.28 -2.63 -5.10
N MET A 497 7.33 -2.14 -5.89
CA MET A 497 7.62 -1.64 -7.24
C MET A 497 8.37 -0.32 -7.21
N LEU A 498 8.02 0.59 -6.30
CA LEU A 498 8.78 1.82 -6.09
C LEU A 498 10.24 1.51 -5.70
N THR A 499 10.44 0.51 -4.85
CA THR A 499 11.79 0.02 -4.50
C THR A 499 12.51 -0.57 -5.72
N ALA A 500 11.83 -1.38 -6.54
CA ALA A 500 12.41 -1.93 -7.77
C ALA A 500 12.87 -0.82 -8.73
N LEU A 501 12.01 0.18 -8.97
CA LEU A 501 12.32 1.34 -9.80
C LEU A 501 13.51 2.14 -9.24
N ALA A 502 13.56 2.36 -7.93
CA ALA A 502 14.65 3.06 -7.28
C ALA A 502 15.99 2.31 -7.39
N VAL A 503 15.99 0.97 -7.28
CA VAL A 503 17.20 0.14 -7.47
C VAL A 503 17.65 0.13 -8.93
N LEU A 504 16.73 0.03 -9.89
CA LEU A 504 17.05 0.09 -11.31
C LEU A 504 17.69 1.44 -11.67
N HIS A 505 17.05 2.54 -11.28
CA HIS A 505 17.57 3.88 -11.49
C HIS A 505 18.92 4.10 -10.78
N TRP A 506 19.15 3.48 -9.62
CA TRP A 506 20.45 3.52 -8.95
C TRP A 506 21.56 2.88 -9.79
N ASN A 507 21.29 1.69 -10.34
CA ASN A 507 22.24 0.89 -11.10
C ASN A 507 22.54 1.49 -12.49
N GLU A 508 21.51 2.00 -13.17
CA GLU A 508 21.58 2.43 -14.58
C GLU A 508 21.61 3.96 -14.75
N LYS A 509 21.46 4.74 -13.67
CA LYS A 509 21.36 6.21 -13.64
C LYS A 509 20.16 6.82 -14.37
N HIS A 510 19.46 6.06 -15.19
CA HIS A 510 18.19 6.38 -15.79
C HIS A 510 17.31 5.12 -15.81
N LEU A 511 15.99 5.28 -15.92
CA LEU A 511 15.10 4.16 -16.21
C LEU A 511 15.03 3.94 -17.72
N PRO A 512 14.90 2.70 -18.21
CA PRO A 512 14.69 2.44 -19.63
C PRO A 512 13.46 3.19 -20.18
N GLU A 513 13.63 3.92 -21.28
CA GLU A 513 12.53 4.63 -21.94
C GLU A 513 11.56 3.66 -22.63
N GLN A 514 12.08 2.53 -23.12
CA GLN A 514 11.30 1.50 -23.78
C GLN A 514 10.66 0.57 -22.73
N ARG A 515 9.33 0.43 -22.78
CA ARG A 515 8.56 -0.27 -21.74
C ARG A 515 8.88 -1.75 -21.60
N ALA A 516 9.18 -2.46 -22.69
CA ALA A 516 9.53 -3.87 -22.66
C ALA A 516 10.87 -4.09 -21.92
N GLU A 517 11.86 -3.23 -22.15
CA GLU A 517 13.14 -3.22 -21.42
C GLU A 517 12.97 -2.87 -19.94
N LEU A 518 12.10 -1.89 -19.64
CA LEU A 518 11.74 -1.56 -18.26
C LEU A 518 11.12 -2.75 -17.53
N TYR A 519 10.14 -3.42 -18.13
CA TYR A 519 9.50 -4.60 -17.52
C TYR A 519 10.47 -5.78 -17.41
N ASP A 520 11.34 -5.98 -18.39
CA ASP A 520 12.40 -6.99 -18.33
C ASP A 520 13.31 -6.76 -17.13
N SER A 521 13.72 -5.51 -16.92
CA SER A 521 14.59 -5.09 -15.84
C SER A 521 13.92 -5.26 -14.48
N ILE A 522 12.65 -4.88 -14.34
CA ILE A 522 11.87 -5.07 -13.10
C ILE A 522 11.71 -6.56 -12.78
N LEU A 523 11.32 -7.39 -13.75
CA LEU A 523 11.12 -8.83 -13.54
C LEU A 523 12.45 -9.56 -13.27
N THR A 524 13.52 -9.12 -13.92
CA THR A 524 14.88 -9.60 -13.65
C THR A 524 15.30 -9.25 -12.23
N TRP A 525 15.03 -8.03 -11.77
CA TRP A 525 15.30 -7.64 -10.40
C TRP A 525 14.47 -8.44 -9.38
N LEU A 526 13.15 -8.55 -9.59
CA LEU A 526 12.24 -9.33 -8.73
C LEU A 526 12.66 -10.80 -8.64
N SER A 527 12.99 -11.43 -9.77
CA SER A 527 13.45 -12.83 -9.78
C SER A 527 14.84 -13.02 -9.14
N ARG A 528 15.69 -11.98 -9.10
CA ARG A 528 16.97 -12.01 -8.38
C ARG A 528 16.83 -11.68 -6.90
N SER A 529 15.80 -10.93 -6.50
CA SER A 529 15.58 -10.52 -5.12
C SER A 529 14.99 -11.63 -4.24
N ARG A 530 14.42 -12.68 -4.84
CA ARG A 530 13.91 -13.91 -4.19
C ARG A 530 14.88 -14.55 -3.21
N GLU A 531 14.37 -15.09 -2.10
CA GLU A 531 15.19 -15.76 -1.08
C GLU A 531 16.01 -16.93 -1.64
N LYS A 532 17.31 -16.99 -1.28
CA LYS A 532 18.21 -18.07 -1.71
C LYS A 532 18.00 -19.29 -0.80
N ARG A 533 17.54 -20.41 -1.36
CA ARG A 533 17.38 -21.70 -0.66
C ARG A 533 17.93 -22.84 -1.51
N ARG A 534 18.37 -23.93 -0.86
CA ARG A 534 18.92 -25.11 -1.55
C ARG A 534 17.82 -25.75 -2.42
N GLY A 535 18.13 -26.01 -3.69
CA GLY A 535 17.18 -26.62 -4.65
C GLY A 535 16.26 -25.64 -5.37
N ARG A 536 16.35 -24.32 -5.10
CA ARG A 536 15.56 -23.30 -5.81
C ARG A 536 16.06 -23.08 -7.23
N LEU A 537 15.14 -22.89 -8.19
CA LEU A 537 15.48 -22.51 -9.56
C LEU A 537 16.22 -21.16 -9.62
N SER A 538 17.17 -21.04 -10.54
CA SER A 538 17.84 -19.78 -10.84
C SER A 538 16.83 -18.69 -11.27
N ALA A 539 17.21 -17.42 -11.19
CA ALA A 539 16.38 -16.28 -11.63
C ALA A 539 15.89 -16.45 -13.07
N ASP A 540 16.81 -16.79 -13.98
CA ASP A 540 16.50 -17.01 -15.41
C ASP A 540 15.56 -18.22 -15.63
N ARG A 541 15.80 -19.35 -14.94
CA ARG A 541 14.91 -20.52 -15.05
C ARG A 541 13.53 -20.25 -14.48
N CYS A 542 13.43 -19.55 -13.35
CA CYS A 542 12.13 -19.12 -12.80
C CYS A 542 11.34 -18.30 -13.80
N LEU A 543 11.97 -17.27 -14.36
CA LEU A 543 11.38 -16.41 -15.37
C LEU A 543 10.95 -17.22 -16.61
N THR A 544 11.76 -18.17 -17.07
CA THR A 544 11.41 -19.06 -18.19
C THR A 544 10.16 -19.90 -17.89
N VAL A 545 10.01 -20.43 -16.67
CA VAL A 545 8.82 -21.19 -16.27
C VAL A 545 7.59 -20.28 -16.22
N LEU A 546 7.73 -19.06 -15.68
CA LEU A 546 6.63 -18.08 -15.61
C LEU A 546 6.24 -17.53 -16.99
N GLU A 547 7.17 -17.42 -17.93
CA GLU A 547 6.91 -17.12 -19.35
C GLU A 547 5.98 -18.17 -19.98
N GLN A 548 6.22 -19.47 -19.74
CA GLN A 548 5.35 -20.53 -20.24
C GLN A 548 3.95 -20.43 -19.62
N LEU A 549 3.85 -20.19 -18.32
CA LEU A 549 2.56 -20.00 -17.66
C LEU A 549 1.80 -18.79 -18.25
N ALA A 550 2.48 -17.66 -18.43
CA ALA A 550 1.91 -16.45 -18.98
C ALA A 550 1.38 -16.68 -20.41
N LEU A 551 2.16 -17.35 -21.26
CA LEU A 551 1.74 -17.71 -22.61
C LEU A 551 0.52 -18.63 -22.61
N ARG A 552 0.47 -19.62 -21.72
CA ARG A 552 -0.68 -20.54 -21.58
C ARG A 552 -1.93 -19.80 -21.13
N MET A 553 -1.81 -18.91 -20.16
CA MET A 553 -2.88 -18.03 -19.70
C MET A 553 -3.36 -17.10 -20.83
N GLN A 554 -2.45 -16.58 -21.66
CA GLN A 554 -2.77 -15.77 -22.83
C GLN A 554 -3.54 -16.56 -23.90
N THR A 555 -3.14 -17.80 -24.18
CA THR A 555 -3.78 -18.63 -25.21
C THR A 555 -5.10 -19.29 -24.76
N GLY A 556 -5.32 -19.43 -23.46
CA GLY A 556 -6.49 -20.13 -22.89
C GLY A 556 -6.48 -21.64 -23.11
N ASP A 557 -7.54 -22.34 -22.65
CA ASP A 557 -7.70 -23.79 -22.85
C ASP A 557 -8.39 -24.10 -24.18
N ALA A 558 -7.72 -24.91 -25.01
CA ALA A 558 -8.22 -25.37 -26.30
C ALA A 558 -9.48 -26.25 -26.20
N ARG A 559 -9.89 -26.73 -25.01
CA ARG A 559 -11.08 -27.57 -24.80
C ARG A 559 -12.35 -26.74 -24.52
N GLU A 560 -12.23 -25.49 -24.05
CA GLU A 560 -13.36 -24.60 -23.70
C GLU A 560 -13.62 -23.49 -24.75
N ARG A 561 -13.40 -23.81 -26.04
CA ARG A 561 -13.42 -22.89 -27.21
C ARG A 561 -14.67 -22.03 -27.43
N ARG A 562 -15.70 -22.13 -26.60
CA ARG A 562 -16.98 -21.47 -26.84
C ARG A 562 -17.13 -20.07 -26.23
N ARG A 563 -16.29 -19.61 -25.28
CA ARG A 563 -16.54 -18.26 -24.72
C ARG A 563 -15.49 -17.47 -23.93
N LYS A 564 -14.23 -17.87 -23.73
CA LYS A 564 -13.32 -17.01 -22.94
C LYS A 564 -11.98 -16.69 -23.58
N ALA A 565 -11.81 -15.38 -23.75
CA ALA A 565 -10.60 -14.58 -23.83
C ALA A 565 -9.51 -15.00 -22.83
N ARG A 566 -8.31 -14.44 -23.02
CA ARG A 566 -7.15 -14.45 -22.11
C ARG A 566 -7.54 -14.69 -20.64
N LEU A 567 -6.95 -15.70 -20.03
CA LEU A 567 -7.11 -15.98 -18.61
C LEU A 567 -6.24 -15.01 -17.81
N VAL A 568 -6.83 -14.24 -16.89
CA VAL A 568 -6.08 -13.35 -15.98
C VAL A 568 -5.92 -13.94 -14.59
N GLN A 569 -6.65 -15.02 -14.30
CA GLN A 569 -6.67 -15.72 -13.02
C GLN A 569 -7.01 -17.19 -13.28
N VAL A 570 -6.28 -18.12 -12.65
CA VAL A 570 -6.37 -19.57 -12.89
C VAL A 570 -6.19 -20.34 -11.60
N ARG A 571 -6.70 -21.58 -11.50
CA ARG A 571 -6.40 -22.44 -10.34
C ARG A 571 -4.92 -22.80 -10.29
N ARG A 572 -4.32 -22.87 -9.10
CA ARG A 572 -2.90 -23.21 -8.90
C ARG A 572 -2.59 -24.58 -9.49
N ARG A 573 -3.47 -25.56 -9.27
CA ARG A 573 -3.33 -26.88 -9.86
C ARG A 573 -3.32 -26.86 -11.39
N TRP A 574 -4.23 -26.09 -12.00
CA TRP A 574 -4.23 -25.92 -13.45
C TRP A 574 -2.92 -25.28 -13.93
N ALA A 575 -2.45 -24.24 -13.24
CA ALA A 575 -1.19 -23.57 -13.56
C ALA A 575 0.00 -24.55 -13.49
N ALA A 576 0.05 -25.40 -12.45
CA ALA A 576 1.05 -26.45 -12.32
C ALA A 576 0.97 -27.48 -13.46
N GLU A 577 -0.23 -27.94 -13.81
CA GLU A 577 -0.46 -28.82 -14.96
C GLU A 577 -0.03 -28.18 -16.29
N GLN A 578 -0.04 -26.85 -16.42
CA GLN A 578 0.45 -26.18 -17.65
C GLN A 578 1.97 -26.07 -17.75
N ILE A 579 2.69 -26.14 -16.63
CA ILE A 579 4.15 -25.94 -16.57
C ILE A 579 4.92 -27.15 -16.06
N HIS A 580 4.24 -28.26 -15.73
CA HIS A 580 4.86 -29.44 -15.13
C HIS A 580 6.03 -29.98 -15.97
N ALA A 581 5.91 -29.95 -17.30
CA ALA A 581 6.95 -30.39 -18.23
C ALA A 581 8.27 -29.60 -18.14
N GLU A 582 8.30 -28.45 -17.48
CA GLU A 582 9.54 -27.70 -17.20
C GLU A 582 10.35 -28.31 -16.03
N PHE A 583 9.76 -29.26 -15.31
CA PHE A 583 10.35 -29.97 -14.18
C PHE A 583 10.53 -31.43 -14.58
N SER A 584 11.74 -31.97 -14.41
CA SER A 584 12.01 -33.38 -14.71
C SER A 584 11.79 -34.25 -13.47
N ALA A 585 10.86 -35.20 -13.53
CA ALA A 585 10.66 -36.22 -12.50
C ALA A 585 10.42 -37.62 -13.10
N ARG A 586 10.12 -38.63 -12.27
CA ARG A 586 9.89 -40.00 -12.76
C ARG A 586 8.47 -40.19 -13.30
N THR A 587 7.52 -39.37 -12.83
CA THR A 587 6.11 -39.43 -13.24
C THR A 587 5.55 -38.02 -13.41
N GLU A 588 4.58 -37.86 -14.31
CA GLU A 588 3.85 -36.59 -14.52
C GLU A 588 3.24 -36.06 -13.20
N ALA A 589 2.73 -36.96 -12.35
CA ALA A 589 2.18 -36.58 -11.05
C ALA A 589 3.23 -35.94 -10.11
N GLU A 590 4.48 -36.42 -10.15
CA GLU A 590 5.59 -35.80 -9.40
C GLU A 590 5.96 -34.44 -10.01
N GLU A 591 5.96 -34.30 -11.33
CA GLU A 591 6.24 -33.04 -12.02
C GLU A 591 5.21 -31.95 -11.65
N VAL A 592 3.92 -32.30 -11.62
CA VAL A 592 2.86 -31.39 -11.19
C VAL A 592 3.06 -30.99 -9.72
N GLN A 593 3.43 -31.93 -8.84
CA GLN A 593 3.68 -31.61 -7.43
C GLN A 593 4.88 -30.67 -7.24
N ILE A 594 5.95 -30.85 -8.03
CA ILE A 594 7.11 -29.94 -8.02
C ILE A 594 6.70 -28.56 -8.55
N ALA A 595 5.93 -28.50 -9.64
CA ALA A 595 5.41 -27.26 -10.20
C ALA A 595 4.50 -26.50 -9.22
N GLU A 596 3.60 -27.18 -8.52
CA GLU A 596 2.77 -26.54 -7.50
C GLU A 596 3.60 -26.00 -6.32
N ARG A 597 4.66 -26.72 -5.92
CA ARG A 597 5.58 -26.25 -4.88
C ARG A 597 6.33 -25.01 -5.34
N PHE A 598 6.84 -25.00 -6.57
CA PHE A 598 7.45 -23.84 -7.18
C PHE A 598 6.50 -22.63 -7.17
N LEU A 599 5.25 -22.79 -7.63
CA LEU A 599 4.28 -21.68 -7.63
C LEU A 599 3.99 -21.14 -6.23
N ARG A 600 3.96 -22.00 -5.20
CA ARG A 600 3.83 -21.58 -3.80
C ARG A 600 5.04 -20.77 -3.32
N ASP A 601 6.25 -21.22 -3.65
CA ASP A 601 7.49 -20.52 -3.27
C ASP A 601 7.59 -19.14 -3.95
N GLU A 602 7.16 -19.04 -5.21
CA GLU A 602 7.20 -17.77 -5.96
C GLU A 602 6.11 -16.77 -5.52
N GLU A 603 4.95 -17.26 -5.08
CA GLU A 603 3.90 -16.43 -4.47
C GLU A 603 4.39 -15.68 -3.22
N LEU A 604 5.27 -16.34 -2.45
CA LEU A 604 5.81 -15.78 -1.20
C LEU A 604 7.00 -14.85 -1.47
N ASP A 605 7.91 -15.25 -2.35
CA ASP A 605 9.24 -14.63 -2.38
C ASP A 605 9.50 -13.74 -3.62
N SER A 606 8.74 -13.87 -4.72
CA SER A 606 9.04 -13.15 -5.98
C SER A 606 8.29 -11.84 -6.15
N GLY A 607 7.05 -11.76 -5.66
CA GLY A 607 6.14 -10.65 -5.98
C GLY A 607 5.71 -10.58 -7.45
N ILE A 608 6.06 -11.57 -8.29
CA ILE A 608 5.68 -11.63 -9.72
C ILE A 608 4.28 -12.23 -9.87
N ILE A 609 4.03 -13.32 -9.14
CA ILE A 609 2.71 -13.99 -9.06
C ILE A 609 2.16 -13.89 -7.66
N VAL A 610 0.83 -13.89 -7.57
CA VAL A 610 0.08 -13.75 -6.33
C VAL A 610 -1.12 -14.68 -6.37
N ALA A 611 -1.51 -15.24 -5.23
CA ALA A 611 -2.73 -16.05 -5.17
C ALA A 611 -3.81 -15.43 -4.27
N ARG A 612 -5.05 -15.77 -4.62
CA ARG A 612 -6.30 -15.60 -3.91
C ARG A 612 -6.90 -16.98 -3.69
N GLY A 613 -6.83 -17.53 -2.48
CA GLY A 613 -7.39 -18.85 -2.27
C GLY A 613 -6.54 -19.95 -2.90
N ASP A 614 -7.10 -20.65 -3.89
CA ASP A 614 -6.41 -21.57 -4.80
C ASP A 614 -6.23 -20.95 -6.20
N GLU A 615 -6.59 -19.68 -6.39
CA GLU A 615 -6.51 -19.02 -7.68
C GLU A 615 -5.28 -18.11 -7.77
N LEU A 616 -4.44 -18.38 -8.75
CA LEU A 616 -3.19 -17.71 -9.06
C LEU A 616 -3.40 -16.67 -10.17
N ARG A 617 -2.73 -15.54 -10.05
CA ARG A 617 -2.61 -14.50 -11.10
C ARG A 617 -1.23 -13.86 -11.06
N PHE A 618 -0.86 -13.16 -12.13
CA PHE A 618 0.27 -12.23 -12.06
C PHE A 618 -0.11 -11.00 -11.23
N TRP A 619 0.86 -10.41 -10.51
CA TRP A 619 0.60 -9.24 -9.66
C TRP A 619 0.03 -8.07 -10.48
N HIS A 620 0.59 -7.84 -11.67
CA HIS A 620 0.09 -6.87 -12.64
C HIS A 620 -0.17 -7.57 -13.98
N LEU A 621 -1.26 -7.20 -14.65
CA LEU A 621 -1.62 -7.77 -15.96
C LEU A 621 -0.49 -7.59 -16.99
N THR A 622 0.16 -6.43 -16.99
CA THR A 622 1.29 -6.14 -17.89
C THR A 622 2.49 -7.07 -17.68
N PHE A 623 2.69 -7.63 -16.47
CA PHE A 623 3.71 -8.66 -16.28
C PHE A 623 3.33 -9.96 -16.98
N GLN A 624 2.06 -10.35 -16.93
CA GLN A 624 1.57 -11.49 -17.72
C GLN A 624 1.76 -11.23 -19.22
N GLU A 625 1.35 -10.05 -19.70
CA GLU A 625 1.43 -9.70 -21.13
C GLU A 625 2.89 -9.67 -21.61
N PHE A 626 3.79 -9.08 -20.81
CA PHE A 626 5.22 -9.04 -21.10
C PHE A 626 5.87 -10.44 -21.09
N LEU A 627 5.59 -11.26 -20.08
CA LEU A 627 6.13 -12.62 -20.00
C LEU A 627 5.60 -13.51 -21.13
N ALA A 628 4.35 -13.33 -21.54
CA ALA A 628 3.81 -13.97 -22.74
C ALA A 628 4.55 -13.50 -24.01
N ALA A 629 4.78 -12.19 -24.16
CA ALA A 629 5.54 -11.64 -25.28
C ALA A 629 6.98 -12.19 -25.33
N ARG A 630 7.65 -12.31 -24.16
CA ARG A 630 9.00 -12.88 -24.04
C ARG A 630 9.03 -14.37 -24.36
N ALA A 631 8.02 -15.13 -23.94
CA ALA A 631 7.85 -16.53 -24.33
C ALA A 631 7.75 -16.67 -25.87
N ILE A 632 7.00 -15.79 -26.53
CA ILE A 632 6.85 -15.78 -28.00
C ILE A 632 8.17 -15.41 -28.68
N ALA A 633 8.91 -14.43 -28.14
CA ALA A 633 10.23 -14.04 -28.64
C ALA A 633 11.26 -15.18 -28.62
N ARG A 634 11.11 -16.17 -27.75
CA ARG A 634 11.94 -17.38 -27.72
C ARG A 634 11.53 -18.46 -28.72
N LEU A 635 10.31 -18.40 -29.27
CA LEU A 635 9.87 -19.35 -30.31
C LEU A 635 10.63 -19.12 -31.62
N GLY A 636 10.74 -20.15 -32.45
CA GLY A 636 11.22 -19.99 -33.82
C GLY A 636 10.27 -19.12 -34.66
N GLU A 637 10.79 -18.38 -35.65
CA GLU A 637 10.00 -17.44 -36.46
C GLU A 637 8.76 -18.07 -37.11
N LYS A 638 8.83 -19.36 -37.46
CA LYS A 638 7.70 -20.10 -38.01
C LYS A 638 6.54 -20.24 -36.99
N ASP A 639 6.86 -20.52 -35.73
CA ASP A 639 5.88 -20.69 -34.67
C ASP A 639 5.34 -19.35 -34.17
N GLN A 640 6.18 -18.32 -34.11
CA GLN A 640 5.75 -16.94 -33.89
C GLN A 640 4.69 -16.53 -34.92
N ARG A 641 4.98 -16.75 -36.22
CA ARG A 641 4.05 -16.47 -37.32
C ARG A 641 2.79 -17.32 -37.22
N ARG A 642 2.90 -18.59 -36.89
CA ARG A 642 1.73 -19.48 -36.73
C ARG A 642 0.80 -19.00 -35.63
N LEU A 643 1.35 -18.55 -34.51
CA LEU A 643 0.59 -18.08 -33.36
C LEU A 643 -0.06 -16.71 -33.62
N LEU A 644 0.72 -15.72 -34.04
CA LEU A 644 0.26 -14.33 -34.14
C LEU A 644 -0.45 -14.02 -35.47
N ILE A 645 0.01 -14.66 -36.55
CA ILE A 645 -0.29 -14.33 -37.96
C ILE A 645 -0.95 -15.52 -38.70
N GLY A 646 -1.32 -16.58 -37.98
CA GLY A 646 -1.96 -17.77 -38.56
C GLY A 646 -3.33 -17.50 -39.19
N SER A 647 -4.04 -18.59 -39.56
CA SER A 647 -5.36 -18.50 -40.21
C SER A 647 -6.41 -17.72 -39.40
N ARG A 648 -6.24 -17.67 -38.07
CA ARG A 648 -6.91 -16.71 -37.18
C ARG A 648 -5.83 -15.83 -36.56
N PRO A 649 -5.56 -14.63 -37.11
CA PRO A 649 -4.48 -13.79 -36.63
C PRO A 649 -4.80 -13.28 -35.23
N GLN A 650 -4.17 -13.87 -34.22
CA GLN A 650 -4.28 -13.44 -32.83
C GLN A 650 -3.81 -11.98 -32.66
N ALA A 651 -2.87 -11.54 -33.50
CA ALA A 651 -2.31 -10.19 -33.41
C ALA A 651 -3.34 -9.04 -33.57
N TYR A 652 -4.52 -9.34 -34.13
CA TYR A 652 -5.59 -8.35 -34.29
C TYR A 652 -6.67 -8.42 -33.21
N GLN A 653 -6.60 -9.37 -32.29
CA GLN A 653 -7.56 -9.47 -31.19
C GLN A 653 -7.19 -8.46 -30.09
N PRO A 654 -8.17 -7.76 -29.49
CA PRO A 654 -7.92 -6.76 -28.45
C PRO A 654 -7.05 -7.28 -27.29
N GLU A 655 -7.26 -8.53 -26.86
CA GLU A 655 -6.57 -9.14 -25.72
C GLU A 655 -5.09 -9.46 -25.99
N TRP A 656 -4.68 -9.46 -27.26
CA TRP A 656 -3.30 -9.69 -27.69
C TRP A 656 -2.57 -8.40 -28.02
N ARG A 657 -3.27 -7.27 -28.04
CA ARG A 657 -2.72 -5.97 -28.43
C ARG A 657 -1.43 -5.63 -27.66
N GLU A 658 -1.48 -5.60 -26.34
CA GLU A 658 -0.33 -5.25 -25.52
C GLU A 658 0.80 -6.28 -25.66
N VAL A 659 0.47 -7.57 -25.75
CA VAL A 659 1.45 -8.65 -25.99
C VAL A 659 2.21 -8.43 -27.30
N VAL A 660 1.53 -8.02 -28.38
CA VAL A 660 2.15 -7.77 -29.68
C VAL A 660 3.04 -6.52 -29.65
N LEU A 661 2.63 -5.45 -28.96
CA LEU A 661 3.44 -4.24 -28.81
C LEU A 661 4.73 -4.54 -28.03
N LEU A 662 4.61 -5.22 -26.88
CA LEU A 662 5.74 -5.65 -26.08
C LEU A 662 6.66 -6.62 -26.85
N PHE A 663 6.08 -7.53 -27.63
CA PHE A 663 6.82 -8.43 -28.51
C PHE A 663 7.61 -7.67 -29.58
N ALA A 664 7.02 -6.65 -30.22
CA ALA A 664 7.73 -5.79 -31.16
C ALA A 664 8.89 -5.05 -30.49
N GLY A 665 8.71 -4.59 -29.24
CA GLY A 665 9.77 -4.05 -28.38
C GLY A 665 10.93 -5.01 -28.18
N LEU A 666 10.64 -6.26 -27.80
CA LEU A 666 11.64 -7.30 -27.64
C LEU A 666 12.37 -7.62 -28.95
N LEU A 667 11.67 -7.67 -30.08
CA LEU A 667 12.29 -7.86 -31.40
C LEU A 667 13.20 -6.69 -31.79
N ALA A 668 12.78 -5.45 -31.50
CA ALA A 668 13.60 -4.27 -31.74
C ALA A 668 14.91 -4.32 -30.93
N GLY A 669 14.85 -4.76 -29.67
CA GLY A 669 16.02 -5.01 -28.84
C GLY A 669 16.95 -6.13 -29.36
N GLN A 670 16.40 -7.12 -30.07
CA GLN A 670 17.20 -8.15 -30.78
C GLN A 670 17.80 -7.65 -32.11
N GLY A 671 17.38 -6.49 -32.59
CA GLY A 671 17.88 -5.83 -33.80
C GLY A 671 16.79 -5.48 -34.81
N ARG A 672 16.96 -4.33 -35.49
CA ARG A 672 16.03 -3.80 -36.50
C ARG A 672 15.54 -4.83 -37.54
N PRO A 673 16.37 -5.73 -38.10
CA PRO A 673 15.89 -6.73 -39.07
C PRO A 673 14.80 -7.68 -38.54
N LYS A 674 14.76 -7.95 -37.23
CA LYS A 674 13.77 -8.84 -36.63
C LYS A 674 12.39 -8.20 -36.60
N VAL A 675 12.29 -6.95 -36.14
CA VAL A 675 11.04 -6.20 -36.17
C VAL A 675 10.58 -5.90 -37.61
N ASP A 676 11.50 -5.59 -38.53
CA ASP A 676 11.18 -5.41 -39.95
C ASP A 676 10.63 -6.69 -40.58
N GLY A 677 11.19 -7.84 -40.23
CA GLY A 677 10.68 -9.15 -40.63
C GLY A 677 9.25 -9.43 -40.15
N PHE A 678 8.93 -9.01 -38.93
CA PHE A 678 7.59 -9.12 -38.36
C PHE A 678 6.60 -8.15 -39.02
N VAL A 679 6.99 -6.89 -39.22
CA VAL A 679 6.19 -5.89 -39.96
C VAL A 679 5.88 -6.37 -41.39
N LYS A 680 6.89 -6.91 -42.08
CA LYS A 680 6.70 -7.52 -43.41
C LYS A 680 5.69 -8.65 -43.38
N ALA A 681 5.74 -9.51 -42.37
CA ALA A 681 4.79 -10.61 -42.22
C ALA A 681 3.36 -10.11 -42.00
N LEU A 682 3.15 -9.06 -41.19
CA LEU A 682 1.84 -8.42 -41.00
C LEU A 682 1.30 -7.84 -42.31
N LEU A 683 2.14 -7.12 -43.07
CA LEU A 683 1.78 -6.57 -44.38
C LEU A 683 1.45 -7.67 -45.40
N ASP A 684 2.12 -8.83 -45.35
CA ASP A 684 1.85 -9.93 -46.28
C ASP A 684 0.46 -10.57 -46.06
N ILE A 685 -0.12 -10.50 -44.85
CA ILE A 685 -1.50 -10.95 -44.58
C ILE A 685 -2.51 -10.10 -45.36
N THR A 686 -2.26 -8.78 -45.45
CA THR A 686 -3.17 -7.84 -46.13
C THR A 686 -3.24 -8.08 -47.63
N LYS A 687 -2.28 -8.80 -48.22
CA LYS A 687 -2.35 -9.24 -49.62
C LYS A 687 -3.34 -10.39 -49.84
N LYS A 688 -3.63 -11.18 -48.79
CA LYS A 688 -4.54 -12.33 -48.84
C LYS A 688 -5.96 -11.99 -48.36
N ASN A 689 -6.12 -10.96 -47.53
CA ASN A 689 -7.40 -10.46 -47.02
C ASN A 689 -7.73 -9.09 -47.62
N THR A 690 -8.80 -9.02 -48.41
CA THR A 690 -9.13 -7.84 -49.25
C THR A 690 -10.07 -6.82 -48.59
N THR A 691 -10.64 -7.08 -47.41
CA THR A 691 -11.60 -6.16 -46.79
C THR A 691 -10.91 -4.94 -46.18
N LEU A 692 -11.56 -3.78 -46.30
CA LEU A 692 -11.08 -2.51 -45.74
C LEU A 692 -10.89 -2.58 -44.22
N ALA A 693 -11.75 -3.33 -43.50
CA ALA A 693 -11.59 -3.58 -42.07
C ALA A 693 -10.31 -4.36 -41.72
N SER A 694 -9.94 -5.38 -42.52
CA SER A 694 -8.71 -6.13 -42.28
C SER A 694 -7.47 -5.29 -42.58
N GLN A 695 -7.51 -4.47 -43.61
CA GLN A 695 -6.49 -3.47 -43.91
C GLN A 695 -6.35 -2.44 -42.79
N SER A 696 -7.48 -1.99 -42.23
CA SER A 696 -7.55 -1.03 -41.13
C SER A 696 -6.95 -1.58 -39.84
N ARG A 697 -7.25 -2.85 -39.49
CA ARG A 697 -6.60 -3.54 -38.35
C ARG A 697 -5.08 -3.61 -38.50
N CYS A 698 -4.60 -3.91 -39.71
CA CYS A 698 -3.16 -3.95 -39.96
C CYS A 698 -2.52 -2.56 -39.85
N ALA A 699 -3.13 -1.54 -40.46
CA ALA A 699 -2.65 -0.16 -40.42
C ALA A 699 -2.56 0.38 -38.99
N GLY A 700 -3.61 0.19 -38.18
CA GLY A 700 -3.65 0.62 -36.79
C GLY A 700 -2.59 -0.08 -35.93
N LEU A 701 -2.45 -1.40 -36.08
CA LEU A 701 -1.48 -2.17 -35.31
C LEU A 701 -0.04 -1.71 -35.62
N LEU A 702 0.28 -1.59 -36.91
CA LEU A 702 1.59 -1.10 -37.35
C LEU A 702 1.86 0.34 -36.87
N GLY A 703 0.85 1.21 -36.92
CA GLY A 703 0.96 2.57 -36.35
C GLY A 703 1.21 2.55 -34.85
N SER A 704 0.58 1.62 -34.12
CA SER A 704 0.80 1.43 -32.69
C SER A 704 2.21 0.92 -32.38
N ILE A 705 2.75 0.01 -33.19
CA ILE A 705 4.15 -0.47 -33.07
C ILE A 705 5.13 0.69 -33.28
N VAL A 706 4.95 1.51 -34.34
CA VAL A 706 5.83 2.66 -34.59
C VAL A 706 5.82 3.63 -33.40
N ARG A 707 4.65 3.90 -32.83
CA ARG A 707 4.53 4.77 -31.65
C ARG A 707 5.22 4.19 -30.42
N ASP A 708 5.03 2.91 -30.14
CA ASP A 708 5.63 2.25 -28.97
C ASP A 708 7.16 2.18 -29.08
N LEU A 709 7.68 2.05 -30.30
CA LEU A 709 9.12 2.03 -30.60
C LEU A 709 9.71 3.41 -30.92
N ALA A 710 8.98 4.50 -30.68
CA ALA A 710 9.44 5.85 -30.99
C ALA A 710 10.72 6.22 -30.21
N ALA A 711 10.87 5.73 -28.98
CA ALA A 711 12.08 5.92 -28.17
C ALA A 711 13.35 5.29 -28.80
N LEU A 712 13.18 4.33 -29.71
CA LEU A 712 14.27 3.67 -30.44
C LEU A 712 14.50 4.26 -31.85
N ASP A 713 13.86 5.39 -32.17
CA ASP A 713 13.84 6.00 -33.51
C ASP A 713 13.51 4.98 -34.61
N TYR A 714 12.52 4.12 -34.33
CA TYR A 714 12.07 3.11 -35.27
C TYR A 714 11.03 3.69 -36.23
N GLN A 715 11.23 3.42 -37.53
CA GLN A 715 10.29 3.76 -38.59
C GLN A 715 10.13 2.58 -39.53
N ILE A 716 8.92 2.39 -40.06
CA ILE A 716 8.64 1.34 -41.03
C ILE A 716 9.13 1.79 -42.41
N ASN A 717 10.25 1.24 -42.86
CA ASN A 717 10.82 1.48 -44.19
C ASN A 717 10.24 0.54 -45.27
N ASP A 718 8.92 0.34 -45.27
CA ASP A 718 8.21 -0.44 -46.30
C ASP A 718 7.16 0.45 -46.97
N ARG A 719 7.33 0.73 -48.27
CA ARG A 719 6.42 1.58 -49.06
C ARG A 719 4.97 1.08 -49.05
N ARG A 720 4.74 -0.21 -48.81
CA ARG A 720 3.39 -0.78 -48.71
C ARG A 720 2.66 -0.27 -47.49
N TYR A 721 3.36 0.00 -46.38
CA TYR A 721 2.75 0.55 -45.18
C TYR A 721 2.19 1.96 -45.44
N ALA A 722 2.97 2.84 -46.06
CA ALA A 722 2.51 4.19 -46.41
C ALA A 722 1.27 4.16 -47.32
N LYS A 723 1.27 3.27 -48.33
CA LYS A 723 0.11 3.08 -49.22
C LYS A 723 -1.11 2.53 -48.48
N LEU A 724 -0.90 1.55 -47.59
CA LEU A 724 -1.97 0.95 -46.79
C LEU A 724 -2.59 2.00 -45.86
N LEU A 725 -1.76 2.77 -45.16
CA LEU A 725 -2.20 3.81 -44.25
C LEU A 725 -2.97 4.91 -45.00
N ASP A 726 -2.47 5.38 -46.15
CA ASP A 726 -3.18 6.37 -46.97
C ASP A 726 -4.54 5.85 -47.48
N ALA A 727 -4.61 4.60 -47.92
CA ALA A 727 -5.85 3.98 -48.38
C ALA A 727 -6.89 3.87 -47.24
N VAL A 728 -6.47 3.43 -46.05
CA VAL A 728 -7.34 3.29 -44.87
C VAL A 728 -7.81 4.67 -44.39
N LEU A 729 -6.92 5.64 -44.28
CA LEU A 729 -7.28 7.00 -43.84
C LEU A 729 -8.16 7.73 -44.86
N GLY A 730 -8.24 7.27 -46.10
CA GLY A 730 -9.17 7.76 -47.11
C GLY A 730 -10.65 7.69 -46.70
N ILE A 731 -11.02 6.84 -45.72
CA ILE A 731 -12.42 6.82 -45.21
C ILE A 731 -12.80 8.08 -44.43
N PHE A 732 -11.83 8.89 -44.02
CA PHE A 732 -12.00 10.16 -43.31
C PHE A 732 -11.80 11.38 -44.23
N ASP A 733 -11.67 11.16 -45.53
CA ASP A 733 -11.48 12.20 -46.54
C ASP A 733 -12.77 12.36 -47.37
N PRO A 734 -13.31 13.57 -47.51
CA PRO A 734 -14.64 13.77 -48.09
C PRO A 734 -14.73 13.34 -49.56
N ARG A 735 -13.63 13.44 -50.33
CA ARG A 735 -13.63 13.05 -51.74
C ARG A 735 -13.42 11.56 -51.90
N ARG A 736 -12.50 10.98 -51.12
CA ARG A 736 -12.16 9.55 -51.21
C ARG A 736 -13.23 8.66 -50.58
N SER A 737 -13.99 9.17 -49.60
CA SER A 737 -15.05 8.40 -48.93
C SER A 737 -16.40 8.42 -49.65
N ALA A 738 -16.61 9.31 -50.61
CA ALA A 738 -17.92 9.53 -51.25
C ALA A 738 -18.50 8.28 -51.94
N GLY A 739 -17.64 7.37 -52.42
CA GLY A 739 -18.04 6.11 -53.06
C GLY A 739 -18.12 4.90 -52.13
N ILE A 740 -17.90 5.07 -50.83
CA ILE A 740 -17.87 3.97 -49.85
C ILE A 740 -19.09 4.09 -48.93
N SER A 741 -19.89 3.03 -48.83
CA SER A 741 -21.07 3.03 -47.96
C SER A 741 -20.69 3.27 -46.49
N ILE A 742 -21.60 3.89 -45.75
CA ILE A 742 -21.35 4.23 -44.34
C ILE A 742 -21.05 3.00 -43.49
N ASP A 743 -21.73 1.87 -43.71
CA ASP A 743 -21.50 0.63 -42.95
C ASP A 743 -20.08 0.10 -43.12
N VAL A 744 -19.55 0.12 -44.36
CA VAL A 744 -18.17 -0.32 -44.64
C VAL A 744 -17.16 0.64 -43.99
N ARG A 745 -17.47 1.94 -43.96
CA ARG A 745 -16.62 2.95 -43.30
C ARG A 745 -16.65 2.79 -41.79
N ILE A 746 -17.81 2.49 -41.19
CA ILE A 746 -17.95 2.18 -39.75
C ILE A 746 -17.11 0.95 -39.43
N GLU A 747 -17.28 -0.16 -40.15
CA GLU A 747 -16.51 -1.40 -39.93
C GLU A 747 -15.00 -1.15 -40.02
N ALA A 748 -14.56 -0.38 -41.02
CA ALA A 748 -13.16 -0.01 -41.21
C ALA A 748 -12.62 0.89 -40.09
N ALA A 749 -13.39 1.91 -39.68
CA ALA A 749 -13.00 2.82 -38.62
C ALA A 749 -12.94 2.12 -37.26
N GLU A 750 -13.90 1.25 -36.94
CA GLU A 750 -13.89 0.46 -35.68
C GLU A 750 -12.69 -0.50 -35.64
N ALA A 751 -12.43 -1.18 -36.76
CA ALA A 751 -11.24 -2.00 -36.94
C ALA A 751 -9.94 -1.20 -36.73
N LEU A 752 -9.88 0.04 -37.24
CA LEU A 752 -8.74 0.93 -37.02
C LEU A 752 -8.61 1.32 -35.54
N GLY A 753 -9.74 1.62 -34.89
CA GLY A 753 -9.81 1.95 -33.46
C GLY A 753 -9.27 0.82 -32.59
N GLN A 754 -9.79 -0.39 -32.75
CA GLN A 754 -9.38 -1.59 -32.00
C GLN A 754 -7.88 -1.90 -32.16
N ALA A 755 -7.37 -1.66 -33.37
CA ALA A 755 -5.94 -1.81 -33.67
C ALA A 755 -5.09 -0.57 -33.34
N GLY A 756 -5.69 0.52 -32.88
CA GLY A 756 -5.03 1.75 -32.47
C GLY A 756 -5.00 2.81 -33.56
N ASP A 757 -5.98 3.71 -33.52
CA ASP A 757 -6.16 4.76 -34.50
C ASP A 757 -5.03 5.82 -34.44
N PRO A 758 -4.19 5.96 -35.49
CA PRO A 758 -3.10 6.92 -35.48
C PRO A 758 -3.55 8.37 -35.52
N ARG A 759 -4.81 8.67 -35.88
CA ARG A 759 -5.34 10.04 -35.87
C ARG A 759 -5.48 10.58 -34.45
N LEU A 760 -5.75 9.69 -33.50
CA LEU A 760 -6.06 10.00 -32.11
C LEU A 760 -4.82 9.96 -31.20
N ASP A 761 -3.62 9.94 -31.78
CA ASP A 761 -2.39 10.00 -31.01
C ASP A 761 -2.32 11.30 -30.17
N PRO A 762 -2.12 11.22 -28.84
CA PRO A 762 -1.90 12.38 -27.99
C PRO A 762 -0.81 13.34 -28.45
N LYS A 763 0.22 12.83 -29.17
CA LYS A 763 1.34 13.60 -29.71
C LYS A 763 1.07 14.17 -31.11
N ASN A 764 -0.11 13.95 -31.67
CA ASN A 764 -0.46 14.46 -32.99
C ASN A 764 -0.46 16.00 -32.98
N PRO A 765 0.33 16.68 -33.85
CA PRO A 765 0.36 18.15 -33.90
C PRO A 765 -1.00 18.76 -34.31
N ARG A 766 -1.90 17.96 -34.90
CA ARG A 766 -3.27 18.36 -35.26
C ARG A 766 -4.30 18.12 -34.14
N ARG A 767 -3.85 17.83 -32.92
CA ARG A 767 -4.74 17.58 -31.77
C ARG A 767 -5.59 18.80 -31.37
N TRP A 768 -5.18 20.01 -31.76
CA TRP A 768 -5.85 21.25 -31.42
C TRP A 768 -6.12 22.10 -32.67
N VAL A 769 -7.35 22.56 -32.84
CA VAL A 769 -7.74 23.53 -33.87
C VAL A 769 -7.80 24.91 -33.21
N LYS A 770 -6.94 25.83 -33.65
CA LYS A 770 -6.89 27.19 -33.12
C LYS A 770 -8.05 28.03 -33.67
N ILE A 771 -8.85 28.61 -32.78
CA ILE A 771 -9.89 29.58 -33.12
C ILE A 771 -9.38 30.99 -32.78
N PRO A 772 -9.29 31.91 -33.76
CA PRO A 772 -8.75 33.24 -33.52
C PRO A 772 -9.68 34.09 -32.66
N ALA A 773 -9.07 35.01 -31.89
CA ALA A 773 -9.80 36.05 -31.19
C ALA A 773 -10.66 36.88 -32.17
N GLY A 774 -11.82 37.34 -31.71
CA GLY A 774 -12.67 38.19 -32.53
C GLY A 774 -14.16 38.03 -32.22
N LYS A 775 -14.93 38.91 -32.87
CA LYS A 775 -16.39 39.01 -32.75
C LYS A 775 -17.09 38.00 -33.66
N PHE A 776 -18.21 37.47 -33.21
CA PHE A 776 -19.15 36.70 -34.04
C PHE A 776 -20.59 36.92 -33.57
N TRP A 777 -21.55 36.66 -34.46
CA TRP A 777 -22.96 36.65 -34.11
C TRP A 777 -23.35 35.30 -33.52
N MET A 778 -23.71 35.31 -32.23
CA MET A 778 -24.21 34.14 -31.49
C MET A 778 -25.74 34.11 -31.48
N GLY A 779 -26.34 32.94 -31.63
CA GLY A 779 -27.77 32.69 -31.65
C GLY A 779 -28.37 32.63 -33.06
N ALA A 780 -29.67 32.37 -33.17
CA ALA A 780 -30.43 32.44 -34.42
C ALA A 780 -31.80 33.10 -34.18
N GLN A 781 -32.40 33.62 -35.25
CA GLN A 781 -33.68 34.33 -35.20
C GLN A 781 -34.49 34.08 -36.48
N LYS A 782 -35.81 34.22 -36.42
CA LYS A 782 -36.71 34.02 -37.56
C LYS A 782 -37.64 35.20 -37.85
N GLU A 783 -37.46 36.29 -37.11
CA GLU A 783 -38.31 37.48 -37.16
C GLU A 783 -37.86 38.48 -38.25
N LYS A 784 -36.56 38.55 -38.54
CA LYS A 784 -35.94 39.52 -39.46
C LYS A 784 -35.19 38.79 -40.58
N PRO A 785 -35.80 38.59 -41.76
CA PRO A 785 -35.16 37.92 -42.90
C PRO A 785 -33.79 38.50 -43.29
N ASP A 786 -33.63 39.81 -43.22
CA ASP A 786 -32.38 40.50 -43.56
C ASP A 786 -31.42 40.68 -42.36
N GLY A 787 -31.77 40.14 -41.20
CA GLY A 787 -30.99 40.22 -39.97
C GLY A 787 -29.90 39.14 -39.87
N PRO A 788 -28.89 39.31 -38.99
CA PRO A 788 -27.87 38.30 -38.76
C PRO A 788 -28.49 36.97 -38.28
N ASN A 789 -27.91 35.86 -38.72
CA ASN A 789 -28.32 34.48 -38.37
C ASN A 789 -29.83 34.22 -38.53
N PHE A 790 -30.44 34.72 -39.61
CA PHE A 790 -31.81 34.38 -39.97
C PHE A 790 -31.92 32.88 -40.29
N ASP A 791 -32.82 32.18 -39.62
CA ASP A 791 -33.15 30.78 -39.85
C ASP A 791 -34.63 30.57 -39.58
N VAL A 792 -35.39 30.20 -40.61
CA VAL A 792 -36.83 29.92 -40.50
C VAL A 792 -37.14 28.78 -39.53
N GLU A 793 -36.16 27.90 -39.28
CA GLU A 793 -36.27 26.77 -38.36
C GLU A 793 -35.81 27.10 -36.94
N ALA A 794 -35.45 28.36 -36.65
CA ALA A 794 -34.99 28.78 -35.31
C ALA A 794 -36.07 28.57 -34.23
N PHE A 795 -35.65 27.93 -33.13
CA PHE A 795 -36.42 27.88 -31.89
C PHE A 795 -36.26 29.20 -31.13
N SER A 796 -37.27 29.56 -30.33
CA SER A 796 -37.25 30.79 -29.53
C SER A 796 -36.08 30.86 -28.55
N ALA A 797 -35.62 29.71 -28.04
CA ALA A 797 -34.49 29.61 -27.12
C ALA A 797 -33.12 29.88 -27.78
N GLU A 798 -33.04 29.92 -29.12
CA GLU A 798 -31.80 30.25 -29.86
C GLU A 798 -31.56 31.76 -29.95
N GLY A 799 -32.58 32.57 -29.63
CA GLY A 799 -32.49 34.03 -29.61
C GLY A 799 -32.18 34.60 -28.21
N PRO A 800 -31.90 35.90 -28.12
CA PRO A 800 -31.69 36.83 -29.23
C PRO A 800 -30.29 36.67 -29.85
N VAL A 801 -30.20 36.98 -31.15
CA VAL A 801 -28.91 37.11 -31.83
C VAL A 801 -28.14 38.28 -31.25
N ARG A 802 -26.89 38.05 -30.84
CA ARG A 802 -26.02 39.07 -30.22
C ARG A 802 -24.58 38.92 -30.67
N GLU A 803 -23.86 40.03 -30.70
CA GLU A 803 -22.43 40.02 -30.98
C GLU A 803 -21.66 39.63 -29.71
N VAL A 804 -20.83 38.60 -29.81
CA VAL A 804 -19.97 38.13 -28.71
C VAL A 804 -18.51 38.20 -29.15
N HIS A 805 -17.65 38.78 -28.31
CA HIS A 805 -16.21 38.74 -28.49
C HIS A 805 -15.62 37.57 -27.68
N LEU A 806 -14.77 36.78 -28.32
CA LEU A 806 -14.02 35.71 -27.65
C LEU A 806 -12.53 35.89 -27.93
N ASP A 807 -11.71 35.61 -26.92
CA ASP A 807 -10.26 35.52 -27.06
C ASP A 807 -9.86 34.32 -27.95
N THR A 808 -8.56 34.20 -28.21
CA THR A 808 -8.03 33.02 -28.89
C THR A 808 -8.06 31.82 -27.96
N TYR A 809 -8.58 30.70 -28.45
CA TYR A 809 -8.55 29.41 -27.78
C TYR A 809 -8.26 28.31 -28.81
N ALA A 810 -8.02 27.09 -28.33
CA ALA A 810 -7.95 25.94 -29.20
C ALA A 810 -8.94 24.87 -28.74
N ILE A 811 -9.56 24.19 -29.70
CA ILE A 811 -10.61 23.19 -29.49
C ILE A 811 -10.19 21.85 -30.09
N ALA A 812 -10.52 20.76 -29.42
CA ALA A 812 -10.26 19.43 -29.95
C ALA A 812 -11.06 19.21 -31.26
N PRO A 813 -10.46 18.60 -32.31
CA PRO A 813 -11.14 18.36 -33.59
C PRO A 813 -12.25 17.33 -33.48
N TYR A 814 -12.23 16.47 -32.46
CA TYR A 814 -13.22 15.42 -32.20
C TYR A 814 -13.78 15.52 -30.77
N PRO A 815 -14.98 14.95 -30.48
CA PRO A 815 -15.39 14.64 -29.12
C PRO A 815 -14.36 13.73 -28.44
N VAL A 816 -14.30 13.77 -27.10
CA VAL A 816 -13.41 12.87 -26.34
C VAL A 816 -13.81 11.43 -26.62
N THR A 817 -12.83 10.60 -26.96
CA THR A 817 -13.07 9.20 -27.32
C THR A 817 -13.04 8.26 -26.12
N VAL A 818 -13.61 7.06 -26.27
CA VAL A 818 -13.53 5.99 -25.26
C VAL A 818 -12.08 5.68 -24.89
N ALA A 819 -11.16 5.60 -25.84
CA ALA A 819 -9.73 5.36 -25.57
C ALA A 819 -9.09 6.48 -24.75
N GLU A 820 -9.42 7.74 -25.07
CA GLU A 820 -8.94 8.87 -24.29
C GLU A 820 -9.52 8.86 -22.87
N PHE A 821 -10.81 8.52 -22.70
CA PHE A 821 -11.44 8.43 -21.39
C PHE A 821 -10.94 7.23 -20.57
N GLN A 822 -10.62 6.09 -21.20
CA GLN A 822 -9.99 4.94 -20.55
C GLN A 822 -8.68 5.35 -19.88
N THR A 823 -7.90 6.27 -20.47
CA THR A 823 -6.66 6.73 -19.82
C THR A 823 -6.88 7.51 -18.52
N PHE A 824 -8.03 8.19 -18.39
CA PHE A 824 -8.45 8.84 -17.15
C PHE A 824 -8.86 7.81 -16.09
N LEU A 825 -9.65 6.80 -16.47
CA LEU A 825 -10.03 5.70 -15.60
C LEU A 825 -8.81 4.91 -15.11
N ASP A 826 -7.93 4.57 -16.03
CA ASP A 826 -6.72 3.83 -15.74
C ASP A 826 -5.77 4.63 -14.80
N ASP A 827 -5.83 5.96 -14.81
CA ASP A 827 -5.07 6.86 -13.94
C ASP A 827 -5.82 7.21 -12.64
N ASP A 828 -6.74 6.32 -12.23
CA ASP A 828 -7.55 6.43 -11.02
C ASP A 828 -8.37 7.73 -10.96
N GLY A 829 -8.79 8.23 -12.12
CA GLY A 829 -9.51 9.49 -12.26
C GLY A 829 -10.76 9.60 -11.39
N TYR A 830 -11.50 8.49 -11.25
CA TYR A 830 -12.70 8.40 -10.41
C TYR A 830 -12.39 8.28 -8.91
N LEU A 831 -11.20 7.82 -8.55
CA LEU A 831 -10.77 7.69 -7.15
C LEU A 831 -10.04 8.94 -6.64
N ASN A 832 -9.78 9.91 -7.52
CA ASN A 832 -8.96 11.07 -7.19
C ASN A 832 -9.79 12.35 -7.11
N ALA A 833 -10.23 12.69 -5.89
CA ALA A 833 -11.07 13.86 -5.61
C ALA A 833 -10.53 15.20 -6.15
N LYS A 834 -9.21 15.32 -6.39
CA LYS A 834 -8.60 16.57 -6.89
C LYS A 834 -9.12 17.00 -8.25
N TRP A 835 -9.62 16.07 -9.07
CA TRP A 835 -10.18 16.37 -10.38
C TRP A 835 -11.66 16.78 -10.33
N TRP A 836 -12.34 16.53 -9.22
CA TRP A 836 -13.79 16.71 -9.08
C TRP A 836 -14.14 18.00 -8.34
N ALA A 837 -13.41 19.08 -8.65
CA ALA A 837 -13.57 20.38 -7.99
C ALA A 837 -14.98 20.95 -8.15
N ASP A 838 -15.64 20.65 -9.28
CA ASP A 838 -17.00 21.10 -9.58
C ASP A 838 -18.09 20.21 -8.97
N GLY A 839 -17.73 19.16 -8.21
CA GLY A 839 -18.66 18.24 -7.57
C GLY A 839 -18.76 16.88 -8.26
N GLY A 840 -19.70 16.04 -7.80
CA GLY A 840 -19.95 14.71 -8.37
C GLY A 840 -19.01 13.59 -7.90
N PHE A 841 -17.98 13.90 -7.11
CA PHE A 841 -17.04 12.89 -6.58
C PHE A 841 -17.76 11.78 -5.80
N GLY A 842 -17.43 10.53 -6.11
CA GLY A 842 -18.01 9.34 -5.46
C GLY A 842 -19.47 9.06 -5.79
N LYS A 843 -20.11 9.82 -6.71
CA LYS A 843 -21.47 9.50 -7.17
C LYS A 843 -21.50 8.32 -8.13
N PHE A 844 -20.45 8.17 -8.93
CA PHE A 844 -20.33 7.18 -9.99
C PHE A 844 -18.92 6.58 -9.94
N ASP A 845 -18.78 5.34 -10.39
CA ASP A 845 -17.49 4.63 -10.42
C ASP A 845 -16.95 4.45 -11.85
N MET A 846 -17.82 4.61 -12.86
CA MET A 846 -17.51 4.51 -14.28
C MET A 846 -18.67 5.08 -15.15
N PRO A 847 -18.43 5.34 -16.45
CA PRO A 847 -19.49 5.67 -17.40
C PRO A 847 -20.54 4.55 -17.54
N GLU A 848 -21.74 4.88 -18.01
CA GLU A 848 -22.78 3.86 -18.30
C GLU A 848 -22.36 2.90 -19.42
N ASP A 849 -22.67 1.62 -19.27
CA ASP A 849 -22.36 0.56 -20.25
C ASP A 849 -20.87 0.51 -20.69
N TRP A 850 -19.94 0.83 -19.78
CA TRP A 850 -18.52 0.94 -20.08
C TRP A 850 -17.91 -0.31 -20.71
N ASP A 851 -18.29 -1.51 -20.24
CA ASP A 851 -17.79 -2.79 -20.76
C ASP A 851 -18.07 -2.97 -22.26
N ASP A 852 -19.19 -2.45 -22.76
CA ASP A 852 -19.52 -2.48 -24.19
C ASP A 852 -18.81 -1.36 -24.95
N GLN A 853 -18.60 -0.20 -24.31
CA GLN A 853 -17.92 0.94 -24.92
C GLN A 853 -16.45 0.63 -25.25
N VAL A 854 -15.73 -0.06 -24.37
CA VAL A 854 -14.28 -0.35 -24.54
C VAL A 854 -13.96 -1.19 -25.77
N GLU A 855 -14.94 -1.89 -26.34
CA GLU A 855 -14.80 -2.60 -27.62
C GLU A 855 -14.65 -1.65 -28.83
N TYR A 856 -15.02 -0.37 -28.67
CA TYR A 856 -15.05 0.66 -29.71
C TYR A 856 -14.27 1.92 -29.31
N PRO A 857 -12.94 1.81 -29.16
CA PRO A 857 -12.07 2.84 -28.55
C PRO A 857 -12.09 4.21 -29.23
N ASN A 858 -12.44 4.30 -30.51
CA ASN A 858 -12.46 5.56 -31.26
C ASN A 858 -13.86 6.15 -31.47
N ARG A 859 -14.89 5.60 -30.83
CA ARG A 859 -16.19 6.27 -30.68
C ARG A 859 -16.09 7.35 -29.59
N PRO A 860 -16.96 8.38 -29.63
CA PRO A 860 -17.12 9.29 -28.50
C PRO A 860 -17.43 8.51 -27.22
N VAL A 861 -16.85 8.92 -26.09
CA VAL A 861 -17.32 8.44 -24.80
C VAL A 861 -18.74 8.95 -24.56
N VAL A 862 -19.62 8.06 -24.12
CA VAL A 862 -21.02 8.39 -23.79
C VAL A 862 -21.39 7.88 -22.40
N GLY A 863 -22.60 8.20 -21.93
CA GLY A 863 -23.04 7.78 -20.60
C GLY A 863 -22.29 8.49 -19.48
N VAL A 864 -21.79 9.70 -19.75
CA VAL A 864 -21.04 10.54 -18.81
C VAL A 864 -21.84 11.77 -18.43
N SER A 865 -21.79 12.11 -17.14
CA SER A 865 -22.39 13.30 -16.56
C SER A 865 -21.55 14.53 -16.87
N TRP A 866 -22.10 15.71 -16.60
CA TRP A 866 -21.35 16.96 -16.69
C TRP A 866 -20.16 16.97 -15.72
N PHE A 867 -20.32 16.41 -14.51
CA PHE A 867 -19.26 16.32 -13.51
C PHE A 867 -18.11 15.40 -13.96
N GLU A 868 -18.43 14.24 -14.56
CA GLU A 868 -17.43 13.34 -15.14
C GLU A 868 -16.68 14.01 -16.30
N ALA A 869 -17.39 14.74 -17.16
CA ALA A 869 -16.80 15.48 -18.27
C ALA A 869 -15.89 16.63 -17.78
N ALA A 870 -16.30 17.37 -16.75
CA ALA A 870 -15.49 18.41 -16.11
C ALA A 870 -14.24 17.82 -15.44
N ALA A 871 -14.39 16.72 -14.70
CA ALA A 871 -13.28 16.05 -14.02
C ALA A 871 -12.23 15.50 -15.00
N TYR A 872 -12.68 14.85 -16.08
CA TYR A 872 -11.80 14.45 -17.16
C TYR A 872 -11.05 15.65 -17.75
N SER A 873 -11.78 16.73 -18.04
CA SER A 873 -11.20 17.92 -18.67
C SER A 873 -10.09 18.51 -17.80
N ALA A 874 -10.33 18.62 -16.49
CA ALA A 874 -9.34 19.09 -15.51
C ALA A 874 -8.12 18.16 -15.44
N TRP A 875 -8.32 16.84 -15.38
CA TRP A 875 -7.25 15.85 -15.40
C TRP A 875 -6.38 15.95 -16.66
N ALA A 876 -7.00 16.15 -17.82
CA ALA A 876 -6.33 16.29 -19.10
C ALA A 876 -5.59 17.65 -19.26
N GLY A 877 -5.66 18.55 -18.27
CA GLY A 877 -5.09 19.89 -18.35
C GLY A 877 -5.85 20.81 -19.31
N SER A 878 -7.14 20.56 -19.48
CA SER A 878 -8.06 21.25 -20.39
C SER A 878 -9.32 21.71 -19.64
N ARG A 879 -10.35 22.17 -20.36
CA ARG A 879 -11.66 22.50 -19.79
C ARG A 879 -12.78 22.20 -20.78
N LEU A 880 -14.01 22.14 -20.29
CA LEU A 880 -15.20 22.17 -21.15
C LEU A 880 -15.28 23.52 -21.89
N PRO A 881 -15.78 23.53 -23.15
CA PRO A 881 -16.02 24.76 -23.87
C PRO A 881 -17.11 25.58 -23.19
N ALA A 882 -16.97 26.91 -23.25
CA ALA A 882 -18.12 27.77 -23.09
C ALA A 882 -19.07 27.59 -24.28
N GLU A 883 -20.36 27.77 -24.06
CA GLU A 883 -21.39 27.66 -25.10
C GLU A 883 -21.06 28.57 -26.30
N ALA A 884 -20.60 29.78 -26.04
CA ALA A 884 -20.18 30.72 -27.07
C ALA A 884 -18.95 30.24 -27.85
N GLU A 885 -17.98 29.60 -27.18
CA GLU A 885 -16.80 29.03 -27.83
C GLU A 885 -17.18 27.84 -28.72
N TRP A 886 -18.09 27.00 -28.24
CA TRP A 886 -18.61 25.89 -29.02
C TRP A 886 -19.32 26.39 -30.29
N GLU A 887 -20.22 27.37 -30.14
CA GLU A 887 -20.97 27.91 -31.27
C GLU A 887 -20.08 28.63 -32.28
N LYS A 888 -19.14 29.47 -31.82
CA LYS A 888 -18.17 30.14 -32.71
C LYS A 888 -17.35 29.12 -33.50
N ALA A 889 -16.96 28.01 -32.87
CA ALA A 889 -16.22 26.94 -33.54
C ALA A 889 -17.05 26.26 -34.64
N ALA A 890 -18.34 25.99 -34.39
CA ALA A 890 -19.24 25.40 -35.40
C ALA A 890 -19.58 26.39 -36.53
N ARG A 891 -20.15 27.54 -36.15
CA ARG A 891 -20.78 28.51 -37.05
C ARG A 891 -19.78 29.42 -37.76
N GLY A 892 -18.64 29.72 -37.12
CA GLY A 892 -17.68 30.72 -37.58
C GLY A 892 -18.24 32.14 -37.59
N THR A 893 -17.47 33.08 -38.13
CA THR A 893 -17.89 34.49 -38.29
C THR A 893 -18.87 34.70 -39.44
N GLU A 894 -19.03 33.70 -40.31
CA GLU A 894 -19.92 33.72 -41.49
C GLU A 894 -21.38 33.41 -41.15
N GLY A 895 -21.68 32.96 -39.92
CA GLY A 895 -23.06 32.70 -39.53
C GLY A 895 -23.64 31.39 -40.09
N ARG A 896 -22.83 30.38 -40.41
CA ARG A 896 -23.28 29.08 -40.97
C ARG A 896 -24.35 28.37 -40.12
N LYS A 897 -25.45 27.95 -40.74
CA LYS A 897 -26.56 27.23 -40.09
C LYS A 897 -26.13 25.89 -39.47
N PHE A 898 -25.31 25.15 -40.20
CA PHE A 898 -24.64 23.92 -39.77
C PHE A 898 -23.13 24.11 -39.82
N PRO A 899 -22.33 23.24 -39.17
CA PRO A 899 -20.87 23.37 -39.16
C PRO A 899 -20.24 23.48 -40.56
N TRP A 900 -20.81 22.77 -41.54
CA TRP A 900 -20.37 22.74 -42.94
C TRP A 900 -20.91 23.88 -43.81
N GLY A 901 -21.94 24.63 -43.38
CA GLY A 901 -22.59 25.64 -44.22
C GLY A 901 -24.10 25.75 -44.02
N ASN A 902 -24.79 26.25 -45.04
CA ASN A 902 -26.25 26.49 -45.03
C ASN A 902 -27.06 25.43 -45.79
N GLU A 903 -26.37 24.50 -46.47
CA GLU A 903 -27.02 23.37 -47.12
C GLU A 903 -27.74 22.48 -46.09
N PRO A 904 -28.90 21.89 -46.45
CA PRO A 904 -29.65 21.01 -45.56
C PRO A 904 -28.81 19.86 -45.00
N ALA A 905 -29.20 19.40 -43.82
CA ALA A 905 -28.61 18.20 -43.22
C ALA A 905 -29.01 16.95 -44.03
N ASP A 906 -28.03 16.07 -44.24
CA ASP A 906 -28.23 14.81 -44.95
C ASP A 906 -27.33 13.71 -44.34
N PRO A 907 -27.71 12.42 -44.45
CA PRO A 907 -26.97 11.32 -43.80
C PRO A 907 -25.50 11.15 -44.23
N SER A 908 -25.01 11.85 -45.25
CA SER A 908 -23.58 11.86 -45.61
C SER A 908 -22.75 12.85 -44.78
N ARG A 909 -23.40 13.80 -44.08
CA ARG A 909 -22.75 14.88 -43.31
C ARG A 909 -22.85 14.71 -41.79
N LEU A 910 -23.79 13.93 -41.29
CA LEU A 910 -23.94 13.71 -39.85
C LEU A 910 -24.58 12.36 -39.53
N ASN A 911 -24.35 11.91 -38.30
CA ASN A 911 -25.11 10.83 -37.68
C ASN A 911 -26.27 11.42 -36.86
N SER A 912 -27.50 11.30 -37.34
CA SER A 912 -28.74 11.78 -36.71
C SER A 912 -29.93 10.91 -37.12
N ASP A 913 -31.13 11.25 -36.62
CA ASP A 913 -32.42 10.66 -37.00
C ASP A 913 -32.53 9.14 -36.72
N GLY A 914 -31.63 8.59 -35.90
CA GLY A 914 -31.57 7.16 -35.59
C GLY A 914 -31.04 6.29 -36.74
N ASN A 915 -30.48 6.87 -37.80
CA ASN A 915 -30.12 6.18 -39.04
C ASN A 915 -29.13 5.00 -38.84
N VAL A 916 -28.16 5.16 -37.92
CA VAL A 916 -27.17 4.12 -37.58
C VAL A 916 -27.57 3.36 -36.30
N GLY A 917 -28.43 3.95 -35.46
CA GLY A 917 -28.88 3.38 -34.19
C GLY A 917 -27.88 3.43 -33.03
N ARG A 918 -26.73 4.09 -33.20
CA ARG A 918 -25.67 4.25 -32.18
C ARG A 918 -24.68 5.36 -32.56
N PRO A 919 -23.81 5.82 -31.63
CA PRO A 919 -22.67 6.66 -31.97
C PRO A 919 -21.70 5.96 -32.93
N THR A 920 -21.06 6.73 -33.80
CA THR A 920 -20.07 6.27 -34.78
C THR A 920 -18.66 6.72 -34.40
N PRO A 921 -17.60 6.05 -34.89
CA PRO A 921 -16.22 6.52 -34.74
C PRO A 921 -16.05 7.99 -35.12
N VAL A 922 -15.20 8.71 -34.39
CA VAL A 922 -15.05 10.17 -34.59
C VAL A 922 -14.44 10.51 -35.95
N GLY A 923 -14.95 11.58 -36.57
CA GLY A 923 -14.51 12.09 -37.87
C GLY A 923 -15.07 11.33 -39.08
N LEU A 924 -16.01 10.40 -38.88
CA LEU A 924 -16.56 9.58 -39.96
C LEU A 924 -17.47 10.36 -40.92
N TYR A 925 -17.79 11.62 -40.63
CA TYR A 925 -18.57 12.48 -41.52
C TYR A 925 -17.75 13.68 -41.98
N PRO A 926 -16.73 13.49 -42.84
CA PRO A 926 -15.82 14.56 -43.22
C PRO A 926 -16.46 15.68 -44.04
N ALA A 927 -17.56 15.40 -44.75
CA ALA A 927 -18.35 16.44 -45.43
C ALA A 927 -19.16 17.31 -44.45
N GLY A 928 -19.33 16.87 -43.20
CA GLY A 928 -19.98 17.62 -42.13
C GLY A 928 -19.02 18.40 -41.23
N ALA A 929 -17.72 18.38 -41.51
CA ALA A 929 -16.74 19.12 -40.74
C ALA A 929 -16.85 20.64 -41.01
N THR A 930 -16.39 21.44 -40.05
CA THR A 930 -16.16 22.87 -40.29
C THR A 930 -15.01 23.08 -41.29
N PRO A 931 -14.92 24.23 -41.96
CA PRO A 931 -13.79 24.55 -42.85
C PRO A 931 -12.42 24.47 -42.17
N SER A 932 -12.38 24.67 -40.85
CA SER A 932 -11.18 24.56 -40.01
C SER A 932 -10.85 23.13 -39.57
N GLY A 933 -11.66 22.12 -39.95
CA GLY A 933 -11.42 20.72 -39.63
C GLY A 933 -11.88 20.29 -38.24
N ILE A 934 -13.01 20.82 -37.76
CA ILE A 934 -13.67 20.36 -36.53
C ILE A 934 -14.84 19.48 -36.93
N TYR A 935 -14.82 18.24 -36.48
CA TYR A 935 -15.73 17.18 -36.89
C TYR A 935 -16.78 16.92 -35.83
N ASP A 936 -17.89 16.32 -36.27
CA ASP A 936 -18.98 15.83 -35.42
C ASP A 936 -19.58 16.91 -34.49
N MET A 937 -19.46 18.19 -34.86
CA MET A 937 -20.13 19.30 -34.17
C MET A 937 -21.66 19.29 -34.40
N ALA A 938 -22.14 18.46 -35.33
CA ALA A 938 -23.56 18.25 -35.61
C ALA A 938 -23.83 16.74 -35.62
N GLY A 939 -24.73 16.28 -34.75
CA GLY A 939 -25.07 14.87 -34.58
C GLY A 939 -24.02 14.10 -33.78
N ASN A 940 -24.06 12.76 -33.91
CA ASN A 940 -23.27 11.80 -33.15
C ASN A 940 -23.57 11.83 -31.64
N VAL A 941 -23.12 12.84 -30.89
CA VAL A 941 -23.37 12.99 -29.44
C VAL A 941 -23.60 14.44 -29.06
N TRP A 942 -24.50 14.68 -28.10
CA TRP A 942 -24.59 15.95 -27.41
C TRP A 942 -23.28 16.22 -26.68
N GLU A 943 -22.83 17.48 -26.70
CA GLU A 943 -21.58 17.89 -26.05
C GLU A 943 -21.86 18.83 -24.88
N TRP A 944 -21.44 18.44 -23.68
CA TRP A 944 -21.51 19.28 -22.46
C TRP A 944 -20.68 20.57 -22.62
N CYS A 945 -21.27 21.69 -22.22
CA CYS A 945 -20.60 23.00 -22.07
C CYS A 945 -20.55 23.42 -20.60
N CYS A 946 -19.69 24.38 -20.23
CA CYS A 946 -19.58 24.82 -18.83
C CYS A 946 -20.77 25.67 -18.33
N ASP A 947 -21.50 26.31 -19.25
CA ASP A 947 -22.54 27.30 -18.96
C ASP A 947 -23.77 26.70 -18.26
N VAL A 948 -24.36 27.50 -17.36
CA VAL A 948 -25.63 27.22 -16.68
C VAL A 948 -26.77 27.85 -17.48
N VAL A 949 -27.83 27.09 -17.76
CA VAL A 949 -29.08 27.64 -18.32
C VAL A 949 -29.93 28.24 -17.19
N ASN A 950 -30.19 27.41 -16.18
CA ASN A 950 -30.93 27.74 -14.97
C ASN A 950 -30.44 26.78 -13.88
N GLU A 951 -30.06 27.24 -12.69
CA GLU A 951 -29.52 26.34 -11.66
C GLU A 951 -30.49 25.17 -11.37
N PRO A 952 -30.06 23.89 -11.40
CA PRO A 952 -28.67 23.39 -11.62
C PRO A 952 -28.34 22.98 -13.08
N VAL A 953 -29.22 23.21 -14.05
CA VAL A 953 -29.16 22.77 -15.46
C VAL A 953 -27.97 23.34 -16.24
N ARG A 954 -27.24 22.46 -16.93
CA ARG A 954 -26.07 22.78 -17.77
C ARG A 954 -26.40 22.69 -19.26
N VAL A 955 -25.72 23.50 -20.08
CA VAL A 955 -25.90 23.52 -21.54
C VAL A 955 -25.32 22.28 -22.20
N VAL A 956 -26.04 21.75 -23.20
CA VAL A 956 -25.50 20.83 -24.21
C VAL A 956 -25.72 21.37 -25.63
N ARG A 957 -24.80 21.05 -26.53
CA ARG A 957 -24.82 21.49 -27.94
C ARG A 957 -24.62 20.33 -28.92
N GLY A 958 -24.96 20.55 -30.19
CA GLY A 958 -24.61 19.68 -31.31
C GLY A 958 -25.63 18.62 -31.75
N GLY A 959 -26.58 18.24 -30.90
CA GLY A 959 -27.48 17.12 -31.21
C GLY A 959 -26.80 15.76 -31.04
N SER A 960 -27.57 14.67 -31.06
CA SER A 960 -27.03 13.31 -31.00
C SER A 960 -27.64 12.39 -32.06
N TRP A 961 -27.06 11.21 -32.23
CA TRP A 961 -27.43 10.23 -33.26
C TRP A 961 -28.91 9.85 -33.28
N ASN A 962 -29.61 9.94 -32.15
CA ASN A 962 -31.02 9.56 -31.98
C ASN A 962 -32.01 10.74 -32.07
N PHE A 963 -31.55 11.98 -32.27
CA PHE A 963 -32.42 13.15 -32.43
C PHE A 963 -32.50 13.57 -33.89
N GLY A 964 -33.60 14.25 -34.24
CA GLY A 964 -33.78 14.80 -35.57
C GLY A 964 -32.66 15.77 -35.98
N SER A 965 -32.26 15.77 -37.25
CA SER A 965 -31.17 16.63 -37.76
C SER A 965 -31.37 18.14 -37.48
N GLY A 966 -32.61 18.61 -37.33
CA GLY A 966 -32.93 20.00 -36.95
C GLY A 966 -32.41 20.42 -35.56
N TYR A 967 -32.13 19.46 -34.67
CA TYR A 967 -31.51 19.70 -33.35
C TYR A 967 -29.97 19.83 -33.42
N ALA A 968 -29.37 19.54 -34.58
CA ALA A 968 -27.93 19.61 -34.82
C ALA A 968 -27.47 20.93 -35.47
N ARG A 969 -28.36 21.92 -35.57
CA ARG A 969 -28.04 23.28 -36.07
C ARG A 969 -27.07 23.96 -35.11
N SER A 970 -26.16 24.77 -35.65
CA SER A 970 -25.05 25.35 -34.86
C SER A 970 -25.51 26.29 -33.74
N ALA A 971 -26.71 26.91 -33.86
CA ALA A 971 -27.27 27.77 -32.82
C ALA A 971 -28.20 27.02 -31.84
N TYR A 972 -28.59 25.78 -32.15
CA TYR A 972 -29.48 25.04 -31.27
C TYR A 972 -28.81 24.77 -29.93
N ARG A 973 -29.59 24.93 -28.85
CA ARG A 973 -29.15 24.67 -27.48
C ARG A 973 -30.20 23.87 -26.73
N SER A 974 -29.75 23.01 -25.84
CA SER A 974 -30.59 22.34 -24.85
C SER A 974 -29.93 22.44 -23.47
N GLY A 975 -30.68 22.06 -22.43
CA GLY A 975 -30.20 22.04 -21.06
C GLY A 975 -30.63 20.77 -20.35
N TYR A 976 -29.71 20.15 -19.62
CA TYR A 976 -29.99 18.97 -18.79
C TYR A 976 -29.41 19.11 -17.39
N HIS A 977 -29.94 18.33 -16.45
CA HIS A 977 -29.38 18.25 -15.11
C HIS A 977 -27.94 17.73 -15.19
N PRO A 978 -26.99 18.24 -14.39
CA PRO A 978 -25.58 17.89 -14.51
C PRO A 978 -25.29 16.41 -14.18
N ASP A 979 -26.15 15.76 -13.39
CA ASP A 979 -26.09 14.31 -13.13
C ASP A 979 -26.70 13.45 -14.26
N SER A 980 -27.30 14.05 -15.30
CA SER A 980 -27.91 13.28 -16.39
C SER A 980 -26.83 12.55 -17.21
N ARG A 981 -27.09 11.27 -17.50
CA ARG A 981 -26.24 10.41 -18.32
C ARG A 981 -27.14 9.61 -19.28
N ASN A 982 -26.67 9.43 -20.51
CA ASN A 982 -27.25 8.49 -21.47
C ASN A 982 -26.27 8.25 -22.64
N ASN A 983 -26.59 7.29 -23.50
CA ASN A 983 -25.80 6.90 -24.67
C ASN A 983 -25.75 7.92 -25.83
N GLY A 984 -26.35 9.10 -25.66
CA GLY A 984 -26.26 10.24 -26.56
C GLY A 984 -25.49 11.42 -25.98
N PHE A 985 -25.03 11.36 -24.73
CA PHE A 985 -24.32 12.46 -24.04
C PHE A 985 -22.83 12.18 -23.93
N GLY A 986 -22.03 13.02 -24.57
CA GLY A 986 -20.58 13.06 -24.47
C GLY A 986 -20.08 14.49 -24.27
N PHE A 987 -18.85 14.76 -24.66
CA PHE A 987 -18.26 16.10 -24.55
C PHE A 987 -16.99 16.25 -25.38
N ARG A 988 -16.53 17.50 -25.45
CA ARG A 988 -15.31 17.94 -26.12
C ARG A 988 -14.55 18.87 -25.20
N VAL A 989 -13.25 19.02 -25.44
CA VAL A 989 -12.37 19.86 -24.62
C VAL A 989 -11.79 21.05 -25.40
N VAL A 990 -11.47 22.11 -24.66
CA VAL A 990 -10.74 23.29 -25.13
C VAL A 990 -9.57 23.62 -24.22
N VAL A 991 -8.60 24.36 -24.75
CA VAL A 991 -7.49 24.98 -24.00
C VAL A 991 -7.41 26.46 -24.33
N SER A 992 -7.08 27.28 -23.34
CA SER A 992 -6.88 28.71 -23.53
C SER A 992 -5.64 28.99 -24.40
N GLY A 993 -5.66 30.08 -25.19
CA GLY A 993 -4.67 30.38 -26.25
C GLY A 993 -3.20 30.55 -25.85
N ALA A 994 -2.84 30.37 -24.58
CA ALA A 994 -1.46 30.20 -24.14
C ALA A 994 -1.17 28.71 -23.96
N ALA A 995 -0.98 28.00 -25.07
CA ALA A 995 -0.36 26.68 -25.00
C ALA A 995 1.04 26.86 -24.40
N ARG A 996 1.22 26.52 -23.12
CA ARG A 996 2.56 26.28 -22.58
C ARG A 996 3.12 25.10 -23.35
N SER A 997 4.07 25.36 -24.24
CA SER A 997 4.96 24.32 -24.75
C SER A 997 5.56 23.60 -23.53
N ARG A 998 5.15 22.35 -23.32
CA ARG A 998 5.86 21.40 -22.47
C ARG A 998 6.66 20.50 -23.38
#